data_AF-A0A956CBZ8-F1
#
_entry.id   AF-A0A956CBZ8-F1
#
_cell.length_a   1.000
_cell.length_b   1.000
_cell.length_c   1.000
_cell.angle_alpha   90.00
_cell.angle_beta   90.00
_cell.angle_gamma   90.00
#
_symmetry.space_group_name_H-M   'P 1'
#
loop_
_entity.id
_entity.type
_entity.pdbx_description
1 polymer ?
#
loop_
_entity_poly.entity_id
_entity_poly.type
_entity_poly.pdbx_seq_one_letter_code
_entity_poly.pdbx_strand_id
1 'polypeptide(L)'
;MKKPVLSVPGAEPAARRRTAPKHAETSDVRRFRGVLPASVLAAVAVVVALIATDGLAALRAPGPQSRPHQKAKLTCDACHRDGKPAATACPRCHGGHASRRSAHQDLRRAGEMTCATCHRIHRADEGVSFAENGSVWRYGSGWQRQIELSTLFRPRNAVSVALVPARACAGCHDLKSPRDPIAQCLLPGQESLGLDRPTVCFDEHRDITTIAGAGAKVAPGATTERDAAWEAAREAAAVVPTGGFGRGGLSRPLWWLGIGLAVGLSVLGVERGRQLLRDRKKKDATPEVRASAVVRLPQIDESTCLGCYACVDACPYDVIEVRRFVAVVARPDDCCGLTLCEQRCPNGSLVVRDGEPIEDRPRVGAALESADVPGLYLAGDLTGLPLIKNAINQGAEAMRGIAESLGRASGEGYDVIVVGTGPAGISALLEAKQKGLRALGLDQGSVASSIKSFPRGKLVFDQPLDIPLTGELWLEQSSKEELLAKWLRIVRKEKLEIVEHTRVVGVERASEGRFVVRTEGGGTHKARRVLLAVGRRGTPRTLSAEISEAAESTVFYSLADARSFAGQHVLVVGLGDSAMEAAIALAAQPSARVTIAYRGSGFRRGKAKNIAEVRRLVEAGRIELVLDAEVRRIEPRRVSLRTKSGDRTVDADAVIALIGAIPPWDLLERCGVSRR
;
A
#
# COMPACT_ATOMS: atom_id res chain seq x y z
N MET A 1 -0.78 -70.79 -1.00
CA MET A 1 -0.48 -71.47 0.28
C MET A 1 -0.56 -70.47 1.44
N LYS A 2 -0.53 -70.89 2.70
CA LYS A 2 -0.80 -70.02 3.88
C LYS A 2 0.47 -69.39 4.48
N LYS A 3 0.51 -68.04 4.59
CA LYS A 3 1.36 -67.25 5.52
C LYS A 3 2.90 -67.43 5.34
N PRO A 4 3.80 -66.59 5.91
CA PRO A 4 3.78 -65.93 7.23
C PRO A 4 3.39 -64.45 7.24
N VAL A 5 3.25 -63.92 8.46
CA VAL A 5 3.07 -62.49 8.79
C VAL A 5 4.36 -62.00 9.44
N LEU A 6 4.85 -60.82 9.05
CA LEU A 6 5.86 -60.09 9.81
C LEU A 6 5.17 -59.01 10.64
N SER A 7 5.17 -59.20 11.96
CA SER A 7 4.64 -58.24 12.93
C SER A 7 5.75 -57.29 13.38
N VAL A 8 5.54 -55.98 13.16
CA VAL A 8 6.37 -54.92 13.76
C VAL A 8 5.58 -54.32 14.95
N PRO A 9 6.16 -54.19 16.15
CA PRO A 9 5.42 -53.81 17.35
C PRO A 9 5.31 -52.29 17.55
N GLY A 10 4.25 -51.88 18.25
CA GLY A 10 4.30 -50.77 19.21
C GLY A 10 4.60 -49.36 18.68
N ALA A 11 3.62 -48.74 18.02
CA ALA A 11 3.50 -47.28 18.01
C ALA A 11 2.03 -46.91 18.23
N GLU A 12 1.74 -46.19 19.32
CA GLU A 12 0.39 -45.71 19.61
C GLU A 12 -0.07 -44.69 18.54
N PRO A 13 -1.38 -44.62 18.21
CA PRO A 13 -1.92 -43.58 17.36
C PRO A 13 -1.93 -42.24 18.12
N ALA A 14 -0.77 -41.57 18.15
CA ALA A 14 -0.58 -40.27 18.78
C ALA A 14 -1.51 -39.23 18.12
N ALA A 15 -2.68 -39.03 18.73
CA ALA A 15 -3.80 -38.27 18.18
C ALA A 15 -3.51 -36.76 18.17
N ARG A 16 -2.61 -36.33 17.27
CA ARG A 16 -2.37 -34.92 16.95
C ARG A 16 -3.63 -34.31 16.37
N ARG A 17 -4.48 -33.78 17.25
CA ARG A 17 -5.57 -32.86 16.91
C ARG A 17 -5.01 -31.80 15.97
N ARG A 18 -5.41 -31.83 14.70
CA ARG A 18 -5.18 -30.73 13.76
C ARG A 18 -6.00 -29.54 14.25
N THR A 19 -5.41 -28.72 15.12
CA THR A 19 -5.88 -27.37 15.35
C THR A 19 -5.74 -26.63 14.02
N ALA A 20 -6.88 -26.21 13.44
CA ALA A 20 -6.84 -25.40 12.24
C ALA A 20 -6.00 -24.14 12.53
N PRO A 21 -5.07 -23.75 11.63
CA PRO A 21 -4.31 -22.52 11.82
C PRO A 21 -5.30 -21.36 11.91
N LYS A 22 -5.28 -20.64 13.04
CA LYS A 22 -6.14 -19.46 13.21
C LYS A 22 -5.83 -18.47 12.09
N HIS A 23 -6.87 -18.03 11.37
CA HIS A 23 -6.71 -17.02 10.31
C HIS A 23 -5.87 -15.85 10.82
N ALA A 24 -4.83 -15.48 10.06
CA ALA A 24 -4.01 -14.33 10.38
C ALA A 24 -4.88 -13.06 10.38
N GLU A 25 -4.94 -12.36 11.50
CA GLU A 25 -5.77 -11.18 11.67
C GLU A 25 -5.41 -10.09 10.66
N THR A 26 -6.40 -9.68 9.85
CA THR A 26 -6.28 -8.62 8.86
C THR A 26 -5.97 -7.26 9.50
N SER A 27 -5.53 -6.30 8.68
CA SER A 27 -5.13 -4.95 9.11
C SER A 27 -6.17 -4.25 10.00
N ASP A 28 -7.46 -4.47 9.74
CA ASP A 28 -8.55 -3.75 10.39
C ASP A 28 -8.73 -4.17 11.86
N VAL A 29 -8.49 -5.46 12.17
CA VAL A 29 -8.48 -5.97 13.56
C VAL A 29 -7.38 -5.31 14.39
N ARG A 30 -6.20 -5.09 13.78
CA ARG A 30 -5.08 -4.39 14.44
C ARG A 30 -5.40 -2.90 14.66
N ARG A 31 -6.15 -2.29 13.74
CA ARG A 31 -6.64 -0.90 13.86
C ARG A 31 -7.58 -0.75 15.06
N PHE A 32 -8.53 -1.68 15.25
CA PHE A 32 -9.46 -1.67 16.38
C PHE A 32 -8.78 -1.94 17.74
N ARG A 33 -7.86 -2.92 17.83
CA ARG A 33 -7.19 -3.26 19.11
C ARG A 33 -6.35 -2.12 19.71
N GLY A 34 -5.88 -1.17 18.90
CA GLY A 34 -5.16 0.01 19.40
C GLY A 34 -6.06 1.16 19.89
N VAL A 35 -7.31 1.21 19.42
CA VAL A 35 -8.28 2.26 19.75
C VAL A 35 -9.09 1.88 20.99
N LEU A 36 -9.61 0.64 21.06
CA LEU A 36 -10.51 0.21 22.15
C LEU A 36 -9.95 0.50 23.57
N PRO A 37 -8.70 0.14 23.91
CA PRO A 37 -8.17 0.37 25.26
C PRO A 37 -8.00 1.86 25.60
N ALA A 38 -7.64 2.68 24.60
CA ALA A 38 -7.49 4.12 24.77
C ALA A 38 -8.86 4.80 24.96
N SER A 39 -9.87 4.39 24.18
CA SER A 39 -11.26 4.85 24.34
C SER A 39 -11.85 4.43 25.68
N VAL A 40 -11.55 3.21 26.17
CA VAL A 40 -11.98 2.76 27.51
C VAL A 40 -11.31 3.56 28.62
N LEU A 41 -9.99 3.79 28.56
CA LEU A 41 -9.29 4.63 29.54
C LEU A 41 -9.81 6.07 29.55
N ALA A 42 -10.05 6.66 28.38
CA ALA A 42 -10.66 7.99 28.27
C ALA A 42 -12.10 8.02 28.83
N ALA A 43 -12.92 7.01 28.54
CA ALA A 43 -14.27 6.91 29.07
C ALA A 43 -14.29 6.73 30.60
N VAL A 44 -13.39 5.91 31.16
CA VAL A 44 -13.22 5.75 32.61
C VAL A 44 -12.78 7.07 33.25
N ALA A 45 -11.81 7.79 32.67
CA ALA A 45 -11.40 9.11 33.18
C ALA A 45 -12.54 10.13 33.18
N VAL A 46 -13.36 10.16 32.13
CA VAL A 46 -14.56 11.02 32.05
C VAL A 46 -15.62 10.60 33.07
N VAL A 47 -15.86 9.30 33.27
CA VAL A 47 -16.80 8.79 34.28
C VAL A 47 -16.34 9.13 35.70
N VAL A 48 -15.05 8.94 36.02
CA VAL A 48 -14.49 9.32 37.32
C VAL A 48 -14.61 10.83 37.56
N ALA A 49 -14.35 11.67 36.54
CA ALA A 49 -14.56 13.11 36.63
C ALA A 49 -16.04 13.49 36.86
N LEU A 50 -16.99 12.82 36.19
CA LEU A 50 -18.43 13.05 36.37
C LEU A 50 -18.97 12.57 37.73
N ILE A 51 -18.34 11.56 38.34
CA ILE A 51 -18.61 11.13 39.72
C ILE A 51 -18.06 12.14 40.72
N ALA A 52 -16.85 12.67 40.49
CA ALA A 52 -16.17 13.57 41.41
C ALA A 52 -16.74 15.01 41.50
N THR A 53 -17.76 15.35 40.69
CA THR A 53 -18.33 16.72 40.64
C THR A 53 -19.86 16.75 40.66
N ASP A 54 -20.52 15.76 41.28
CA ASP A 54 -21.99 15.62 41.44
C ASP A 54 -22.86 15.67 40.17
N GLY A 55 -22.26 15.79 38.98
CA GLY A 55 -22.97 15.98 37.71
C GLY A 55 -23.91 14.83 37.34
N LEU A 56 -23.68 13.63 37.90
CA LEU A 56 -24.56 12.47 37.73
C LEU A 56 -25.94 12.61 38.40
N ALA A 57 -26.10 13.49 39.38
CA ALA A 57 -27.42 13.80 39.95
C ALA A 57 -28.27 14.61 38.95
N ALA A 58 -27.69 15.67 38.37
CA ALA A 58 -28.35 16.50 37.36
C ALA A 58 -28.70 15.72 36.07
N LEU A 59 -27.87 14.73 35.69
CA LEU A 59 -28.11 13.85 34.54
C LEU A 59 -29.23 12.81 34.76
N ARG A 60 -29.80 12.69 35.97
CA ARG A 60 -30.85 11.70 36.30
C ARG A 60 -32.22 12.31 36.57
N ALA A 61 -32.35 13.62 36.64
CA ALA A 61 -33.66 14.28 36.68
C ALA A 61 -34.29 14.26 35.27
N PRO A 62 -35.46 13.62 35.05
CA PRO A 62 -36.14 13.72 33.77
C PRO A 62 -36.63 15.15 33.54
N GLY A 63 -36.43 15.67 32.32
CA GLY A 63 -36.93 16.98 31.92
C GLY A 63 -38.46 17.06 31.96
N PRO A 64 -39.05 18.28 32.00
CA PRO A 64 -40.49 18.45 32.07
C PRO A 64 -41.19 17.82 30.87
N GLN A 65 -42.14 16.93 31.13
CA GLN A 65 -42.99 16.32 30.10
C GLN A 65 -43.74 17.39 29.30
N SER A 66 -43.97 17.18 28.01
CA SER A 66 -44.78 18.10 27.20
C SER A 66 -46.26 18.08 27.65
N ARG A 67 -46.92 19.24 27.57
CA ARG A 67 -48.30 19.44 28.07
C ARG A 67 -49.35 18.42 27.59
N PRO A 68 -49.31 17.83 26.38
CA PRO A 68 -50.23 16.75 26.01
C PRO A 68 -50.14 15.53 26.94
N HIS A 69 -48.93 15.11 27.33
CA HIS A 69 -48.72 14.01 28.29
C HIS A 69 -49.21 14.39 29.69
N GLN A 70 -49.01 15.64 30.11
CA GLN A 70 -49.52 16.16 31.38
C GLN A 70 -51.06 16.21 31.41
N LYS A 71 -51.73 16.70 30.35
CA LYS A 71 -53.21 16.72 30.22
C LYS A 71 -53.78 15.30 30.20
N ALA A 72 -53.06 14.34 29.63
CA ALA A 72 -53.38 12.91 29.66
C ALA A 72 -52.96 12.18 30.96
N LYS A 73 -52.34 12.87 31.93
CA LYS A 73 -51.84 12.34 33.22
C LYS A 73 -50.87 11.14 33.08
N LEU A 74 -50.09 11.10 32.01
CA LEU A 74 -49.15 9.99 31.73
C LEU A 74 -47.84 10.16 32.52
N THR A 75 -47.49 9.22 33.39
CA THR A 75 -46.21 9.23 34.11
C THR A 75 -45.08 8.63 33.26
N CYS A 76 -43.81 8.95 33.56
CA CYS A 76 -42.66 8.34 32.88
C CYS A 76 -42.66 6.80 33.03
N ASP A 77 -43.05 6.30 34.21
CA ASP A 77 -43.20 4.87 34.50
C ASP A 77 -44.35 4.19 33.75
N ALA A 78 -45.23 4.93 33.07
CA ALA A 78 -46.21 4.35 32.15
C ALA A 78 -45.56 3.98 30.79
N CYS A 79 -44.40 4.55 30.46
CA CYS A 79 -43.71 4.35 29.18
C CYS A 79 -42.40 3.56 29.27
N HIS A 80 -41.76 3.52 30.45
CA HIS A 80 -40.40 2.98 30.63
C HIS A 80 -40.30 1.70 31.49
N ARG A 81 -41.42 1.16 31.98
CA ARG A 81 -41.47 0.17 33.08
C ARG A 81 -40.65 -1.11 32.88
N ASP A 82 -40.47 -1.55 31.63
CA ASP A 82 -39.79 -2.81 31.27
C ASP A 82 -38.35 -2.60 30.72
N GLY A 83 -37.75 -1.42 30.89
CA GLY A 83 -36.40 -1.12 30.40
C GLY A 83 -36.26 -1.02 28.87
N LYS A 84 -37.36 -1.09 28.12
CA LYS A 84 -37.37 -0.97 26.66
C LYS A 84 -37.33 0.51 26.21
N PRO A 85 -36.74 0.84 25.04
CA PRO A 85 -36.76 2.21 24.53
C PRO A 85 -38.17 2.73 24.24
N ALA A 86 -38.45 3.99 24.60
CA ALA A 86 -39.76 4.64 24.50
C ALA A 86 -40.40 4.56 23.10
N ALA A 87 -39.60 4.50 22.04
CA ALA A 87 -40.03 4.31 20.66
C ALA A 87 -40.94 3.07 20.44
N THR A 88 -40.88 2.07 21.33
CA THR A 88 -41.74 0.88 21.30
C THR A 88 -43.09 1.05 22.02
N ALA A 89 -43.23 2.05 22.89
CA ALA A 89 -44.46 2.32 23.65
C ALA A 89 -45.44 3.21 22.86
N CYS A 90 -44.94 4.31 22.27
CA CYS A 90 -45.76 5.31 21.54
C CYS A 90 -46.70 4.74 20.46
N PRO A 91 -46.37 3.67 19.70
CA PRO A 91 -47.28 3.11 18.70
C PRO A 91 -48.61 2.59 19.24
N ARG A 92 -48.67 2.12 20.50
CA ARG A 92 -49.87 1.49 21.09
C ARG A 92 -51.03 2.46 21.35
N CYS A 93 -50.79 3.77 21.40
CA CYS A 93 -51.79 4.73 21.90
C CYS A 93 -52.51 5.56 20.83
N HIS A 94 -52.22 5.40 19.52
CA HIS A 94 -52.57 6.44 18.52
C HIS A 94 -53.27 6.00 17.21
N GLY A 95 -53.74 4.75 17.04
CA GLY A 95 -54.13 4.21 15.72
C GLY A 95 -55.62 3.94 15.41
N GLY A 96 -56.30 4.85 14.68
CA GLY A 96 -57.39 4.57 13.70
C GLY A 96 -57.66 5.82 12.81
N HIS A 97 -57.91 5.85 11.48
CA HIS A 97 -58.00 4.86 10.38
C HIS A 97 -57.43 5.44 9.04
N ALA A 98 -57.85 4.99 7.83
CA ALA A 98 -57.02 5.02 6.59
C ALA A 98 -57.47 5.91 5.37
N SER A 99 -56.69 5.85 4.27
CA SER A 99 -56.76 6.68 3.04
C SER A 99 -57.36 5.98 1.78
N ARG A 100 -57.14 6.52 0.56
CA ARG A 100 -57.85 6.17 -0.71
C ARG A 100 -57.02 5.66 -1.91
N ARG A 101 -55.67 5.66 -1.91
CA ARG A 101 -54.89 4.97 -2.99
C ARG A 101 -55.17 3.46 -2.95
N SER A 102 -55.24 2.74 -4.08
CA SER A 102 -55.63 1.31 -4.13
C SER A 102 -54.86 0.44 -3.13
N ALA A 103 -53.53 0.42 -3.18
CA ALA A 103 -52.70 -0.32 -2.22
C ALA A 103 -52.93 0.10 -0.74
N HIS A 104 -53.33 1.35 -0.47
CA HIS A 104 -53.71 1.80 0.86
C HIS A 104 -55.16 1.42 1.23
N GLN A 105 -56.03 1.17 0.24
CA GLN A 105 -57.36 0.58 0.47
C GLN A 105 -57.23 -0.90 0.82
N ASP A 106 -56.29 -1.64 0.26
CA ASP A 106 -56.12 -3.06 0.55
C ASP A 106 -55.52 -3.29 1.95
N LEU A 107 -54.49 -2.52 2.32
CA LEU A 107 -54.00 -2.47 3.72
C LEU A 107 -55.07 -1.95 4.70
N ARG A 108 -55.99 -1.08 4.25
CA ARG A 108 -57.17 -0.68 5.03
C ARG A 108 -58.17 -1.83 5.19
N ARG A 109 -58.44 -2.61 4.15
CA ARG A 109 -59.40 -3.72 4.15
C ARG A 109 -58.95 -4.85 5.08
N ALA A 110 -57.64 -5.05 5.25
CA ALA A 110 -57.05 -5.91 6.28
C ALA A 110 -57.05 -5.29 7.70
N GLY A 111 -57.29 -3.99 7.84
CA GLY A 111 -57.41 -3.27 9.12
C GLY A 111 -56.20 -2.45 9.57
N GLU A 112 -55.12 -2.36 8.77
CA GLU A 112 -53.78 -2.04 9.29
C GLU A 112 -53.36 -0.56 9.31
N MET A 113 -54.12 0.38 8.70
CA MET A 113 -53.65 1.76 8.49
C MET A 113 -54.50 2.86 9.17
N THR A 114 -53.83 3.84 9.80
CA THR A 114 -54.43 4.63 10.90
C THR A 114 -53.90 6.06 11.09
N CYS A 115 -54.62 6.92 11.84
CA CYS A 115 -54.21 8.31 12.14
C CYS A 115 -52.94 8.45 12.99
N ALA A 116 -52.28 7.36 13.40
CA ALA A 116 -50.97 7.38 14.06
C ALA A 116 -49.81 7.76 13.13
N THR A 117 -50.07 7.87 11.82
CA THR A 117 -49.04 7.63 10.79
C THR A 117 -48.15 8.84 10.50
N CYS A 118 -48.71 10.05 10.35
CA CYS A 118 -47.94 11.21 9.85
C CYS A 118 -46.87 11.71 10.84
N HIS A 119 -47.14 11.67 12.15
CA HIS A 119 -46.20 12.16 13.18
C HIS A 119 -44.89 11.36 13.24
N ARG A 120 -44.91 10.10 12.78
CA ARG A 120 -43.75 9.17 12.86
C ARG A 120 -42.82 9.24 11.65
N ILE A 121 -43.26 9.83 10.54
CA ILE A 121 -42.49 9.87 9.28
C ILE A 121 -41.43 10.99 9.31
N HIS A 122 -41.74 12.14 9.92
CA HIS A 122 -40.92 13.36 9.78
C HIS A 122 -40.11 13.78 11.04
N ARG A 123 -40.22 13.05 12.16
CA ARG A 123 -39.52 13.35 13.44
C ARG A 123 -39.66 14.81 13.92
N ALA A 124 -40.90 15.28 14.06
CA ALA A 124 -41.20 16.58 14.62
C ALA A 124 -41.05 16.58 16.16
N ASP A 125 -39.85 16.96 16.64
CA ASP A 125 -39.53 17.07 18.07
C ASP A 125 -39.89 18.46 18.66
N GLU A 126 -40.34 19.41 17.83
CA GLU A 126 -40.75 20.78 18.23
C GLU A 126 -42.14 21.15 17.67
N GLY A 127 -42.80 22.15 18.27
CA GLY A 127 -44.16 22.56 17.89
C GLY A 127 -44.68 23.81 18.59
N VAL A 128 -45.93 24.16 18.29
CA VAL A 128 -46.70 25.25 18.90
C VAL A 128 -48.01 24.70 19.44
N SER A 129 -48.42 25.11 20.63
CA SER A 129 -49.70 24.78 21.27
C SER A 129 -50.49 26.05 21.60
N PHE A 130 -51.78 26.04 21.27
CA PHE A 130 -52.74 27.10 21.54
C PHE A 130 -53.74 26.59 22.58
N ALA A 131 -53.79 27.24 23.74
CA ALA A 131 -54.75 26.89 24.79
C ALA A 131 -56.08 27.64 24.63
N GLU A 132 -57.16 27.04 25.13
CA GLU A 132 -58.53 27.59 25.12
C GLU A 132 -58.63 28.96 25.82
N ASN A 133 -57.76 29.23 26.80
CA ASN A 133 -57.64 30.53 27.48
C ASN A 133 -56.86 31.59 26.67
N GLY A 134 -56.42 31.27 25.44
CA GLY A 134 -55.63 32.14 24.57
C GLY A 134 -54.11 32.15 24.84
N SER A 135 -53.58 31.29 25.70
CA SER A 135 -52.13 31.19 25.90
C SER A 135 -51.46 30.43 24.74
N VAL A 136 -50.45 31.03 24.11
CA VAL A 136 -49.64 30.39 23.05
C VAL A 136 -48.32 29.89 23.63
N TRP A 137 -47.93 28.66 23.30
CA TRP A 137 -46.73 27.99 23.82
C TRP A 137 -45.94 27.36 22.69
N ARG A 138 -44.67 27.74 22.51
CA ARG A 138 -43.74 26.98 21.66
C ARG A 138 -42.98 25.98 22.53
N TYR A 139 -42.75 24.78 22.01
CA TYR A 139 -42.06 23.70 22.71
C TYR A 139 -41.09 22.97 21.81
N GLY A 140 -40.13 22.29 22.42
CA GLY A 140 -39.18 21.41 21.77
C GLY A 140 -38.55 20.42 22.74
N SER A 141 -37.53 19.69 22.26
CA SER A 141 -36.91 18.63 23.06
C SER A 141 -36.23 19.18 24.31
N GLY A 142 -36.86 18.96 25.48
CA GLY A 142 -36.40 19.42 26.78
C GLY A 142 -36.78 20.86 27.17
N TRP A 143 -37.57 21.59 26.36
CA TRP A 143 -37.91 22.99 26.64
C TRP A 143 -39.33 23.39 26.20
N GLN A 144 -39.91 24.39 26.87
CA GLN A 144 -41.15 25.06 26.44
C GLN A 144 -41.16 26.53 26.90
N ARG A 145 -41.78 27.42 26.13
CA ARG A 145 -41.88 28.86 26.42
C ARG A 145 -43.26 29.40 26.00
N GLN A 146 -43.90 30.17 26.88
CA GLN A 146 -45.09 30.95 26.53
C GLN A 146 -44.67 32.15 25.67
N ILE A 147 -45.46 32.43 24.63
CA ILE A 147 -45.25 33.52 23.68
C ILE A 147 -46.55 34.34 23.60
N GLU A 148 -46.41 35.66 23.44
CA GLU A 148 -47.51 36.54 23.04
C GLU A 148 -47.39 36.81 21.55
N LEU A 149 -48.51 36.68 20.81
CA LEU A 149 -48.58 36.94 19.37
C LEU A 149 -49.27 38.27 19.10
N SER A 150 -48.94 38.87 17.96
CA SER A 150 -49.68 40.00 17.41
C SER A 150 -51.03 39.56 16.84
N THR A 151 -51.15 38.34 16.30
CA THR A 151 -52.45 37.77 15.91
C THR A 151 -53.16 37.11 17.09
N LEU A 152 -54.41 37.53 17.35
CA LEU A 152 -55.18 37.13 18.53
C LEU A 152 -55.99 35.84 18.26
N PHE A 153 -55.30 34.73 18.03
CA PHE A 153 -55.93 33.42 17.82
C PHE A 153 -56.35 32.76 19.14
N ARG A 154 -57.63 32.34 19.23
CA ARG A 154 -58.19 31.57 20.37
C ARG A 154 -59.07 30.43 19.84
N PRO A 155 -58.58 29.17 19.84
CA PRO A 155 -59.37 28.04 19.39
C PRO A 155 -60.38 27.59 20.46
N ARG A 156 -61.46 26.91 20.04
CA ARG A 156 -62.49 26.40 20.98
C ARG A 156 -62.03 25.24 21.86
N ASN A 157 -61.01 24.52 21.40
CA ASN A 157 -60.37 23.40 22.06
C ASN A 157 -58.86 23.60 21.92
N ALA A 158 -58.03 23.10 22.84
CA ALA A 158 -56.59 23.28 22.75
C ALA A 158 -56.02 22.61 21.48
N VAL A 159 -55.51 23.42 20.55
CA VAL A 159 -54.90 22.98 19.29
C VAL A 159 -53.38 22.87 19.46
N SER A 160 -52.73 22.00 18.70
CA SER A 160 -51.27 22.00 18.57
C SER A 160 -50.85 21.71 17.14
N VAL A 161 -49.83 22.41 16.68
CA VAL A 161 -49.27 22.36 15.32
C VAL A 161 -47.80 21.98 15.44
N ALA A 162 -47.40 20.89 14.81
CA ALA A 162 -46.03 20.38 14.84
C ALA A 162 -45.14 21.14 13.85
N LEU A 163 -43.86 21.33 14.19
CA LEU A 163 -42.85 21.92 13.32
C LEU A 163 -41.96 20.80 12.75
N VAL A 164 -41.87 20.73 11.42
CA VAL A 164 -41.13 19.68 10.69
C VAL A 164 -39.87 20.30 10.06
N PRO A 165 -38.66 19.74 10.23
CA PRO A 165 -37.47 20.28 9.58
C PRO A 165 -37.50 20.00 8.06
N ALA A 166 -37.16 20.99 7.24
CA ALA A 166 -37.34 20.96 5.79
C ALA A 166 -36.70 19.74 5.08
N ARG A 167 -35.62 19.17 5.63
CA ARG A 167 -35.00 17.89 5.21
C ARG A 167 -36.02 16.74 5.06
N ALA A 168 -37.09 16.74 5.84
CA ALA A 168 -38.10 15.68 5.86
C ALA A 168 -39.10 15.79 4.70
N CYS A 169 -39.04 16.88 3.91
CA CYS A 169 -39.87 17.13 2.73
C CYS A 169 -39.04 17.23 1.43
N ALA A 170 -37.74 17.51 1.54
CA ALA A 170 -36.78 17.64 0.44
C ALA A 170 -36.66 16.41 -0.49
N GLY A 171 -37.20 15.25 -0.11
CA GLY A 171 -37.29 14.06 -0.96
C GLY A 171 -38.47 14.07 -1.96
N CYS A 172 -39.42 14.99 -1.78
CA CYS A 172 -40.64 15.11 -2.61
C CYS A 172 -40.85 16.52 -3.20
N HIS A 173 -40.12 17.53 -2.70
CA HIS A 173 -40.30 18.95 -3.04
C HIS A 173 -38.95 19.63 -3.34
N ASP A 174 -38.93 20.56 -4.30
CA ASP A 174 -37.78 21.44 -4.51
C ASP A 174 -37.87 22.66 -3.60
N LEU A 175 -37.18 22.58 -2.46
CA LEU A 175 -37.04 23.66 -1.47
C LEU A 175 -36.44 24.98 -2.01
N LYS A 176 -35.93 25.01 -3.25
CA LYS A 176 -35.40 26.22 -3.90
C LYS A 176 -36.38 26.86 -4.89
N SER A 177 -37.43 26.15 -5.30
CA SER A 177 -38.41 26.67 -6.25
C SER A 177 -39.47 27.51 -5.55
N PRO A 178 -39.61 28.82 -5.83
CA PRO A 178 -40.69 29.64 -5.27
C PRO A 178 -42.07 29.31 -5.87
N ARG A 179 -42.15 28.31 -6.76
CA ARG A 179 -43.39 27.75 -7.32
C ARG A 179 -43.71 26.35 -6.78
N ASP A 180 -42.81 25.74 -6.02
CA ASP A 180 -43.13 24.53 -5.27
C ASP A 180 -43.97 24.94 -4.05
N PRO A 181 -45.11 24.28 -3.76
CA PRO A 181 -45.98 24.67 -2.64
C PRO A 181 -45.29 24.73 -1.27
N ILE A 182 -44.19 23.99 -1.09
CA ILE A 182 -43.38 24.04 0.14
C ILE A 182 -42.84 25.43 0.46
N ALA A 183 -42.71 26.32 -0.54
CA ALA A 183 -42.32 27.71 -0.35
C ALA A 183 -43.22 28.45 0.65
N GLN A 184 -44.50 28.07 0.75
CA GLN A 184 -45.44 28.64 1.73
C GLN A 184 -45.24 28.06 3.14
N CYS A 185 -44.89 26.77 3.24
CA CYS A 185 -44.66 26.07 4.51
C CYS A 185 -43.35 26.47 5.21
N LEU A 186 -42.38 27.02 4.47
CA LEU A 186 -41.09 27.49 5.00
C LEU A 186 -41.22 28.80 5.82
N LEU A 187 -40.55 28.85 6.96
CA LEU A 187 -40.63 30.00 7.89
C LEU A 187 -39.61 31.10 7.56
N PRO A 188 -40.04 32.34 7.20
CA PRO A 188 -39.13 33.40 6.76
C PRO A 188 -38.17 33.87 7.87
N GLY A 189 -36.98 34.33 7.48
CA GLY A 189 -35.94 34.80 8.42
C GLY A 189 -35.13 33.68 9.07
N GLN A 190 -35.35 32.41 8.70
CA GLN A 190 -34.62 31.23 9.19
C GLN A 190 -33.89 30.48 8.05
N GLU A 191 -33.61 31.18 6.94
CA GLU A 191 -32.89 30.66 5.75
C GLU A 191 -31.52 30.07 6.09
N SER A 192 -30.81 30.67 7.06
CA SER A 192 -29.48 30.24 7.51
C SER A 192 -29.44 28.85 8.14
N LEU A 193 -30.59 28.30 8.54
CA LEU A 193 -30.71 26.93 9.07
C LEU A 193 -30.81 25.87 7.96
N GLY A 194 -30.90 26.28 6.69
CA GLY A 194 -30.86 25.39 5.53
C GLY A 194 -31.91 24.29 5.59
N LEU A 195 -31.46 23.03 5.61
CA LEU A 195 -32.34 21.85 5.64
C LEU A 195 -32.91 21.54 7.04
N ASP A 196 -32.42 22.18 8.10
CA ASP A 196 -32.97 22.08 9.46
C ASP A 196 -33.97 23.21 9.77
N ARG A 197 -34.15 24.15 8.83
CA ARG A 197 -35.19 25.19 8.90
C ARG A 197 -36.56 24.56 9.15
N PRO A 198 -37.31 25.03 10.17
CA PRO A 198 -38.64 24.50 10.45
C PRO A 198 -39.62 24.89 9.35
N THR A 199 -40.56 23.99 9.09
CA THR A 199 -41.74 24.17 8.27
C THR A 199 -42.98 23.95 9.12
N VAL A 200 -44.05 24.70 8.81
CA VAL A 200 -45.39 24.44 9.35
C VAL A 200 -46.13 23.66 8.29
N CYS A 201 -46.33 22.37 8.49
CA CYS A 201 -46.91 21.50 7.46
C CYS A 201 -48.40 21.77 7.27
N PHE A 202 -48.83 22.02 6.03
CA PHE A 202 -50.23 22.10 5.62
C PHE A 202 -50.62 20.84 4.82
N ASP A 203 -51.92 20.50 4.79
CA ASP A 203 -52.43 19.32 4.06
C ASP A 203 -53.22 19.77 2.83
N GLU A 204 -52.50 19.97 1.71
CA GLU A 204 -53.03 20.56 0.47
C GLU A 204 -54.03 19.70 -0.30
N HIS A 205 -54.45 18.54 0.23
CA HIS A 205 -55.41 17.65 -0.42
C HIS A 205 -56.89 17.98 -0.11
N ARG A 206 -57.18 19.25 0.23
CA ARG A 206 -58.55 19.77 0.37
C ARG A 206 -58.70 21.14 -0.27
N ASP A 207 -59.76 21.27 -1.05
CA ASP A 207 -60.29 22.54 -1.55
C ASP A 207 -60.83 23.38 -0.37
N ILE A 208 -60.74 24.70 -0.48
CA ILE A 208 -60.88 25.64 0.65
C ILE A 208 -62.32 26.12 0.87
N THR A 209 -63.26 25.75 0.00
CA THR A 209 -64.67 26.15 0.10
C THR A 209 -65.49 25.25 1.02
N THR A 210 -66.20 25.89 1.97
CA THR A 210 -67.18 25.31 2.94
C THR A 210 -66.56 24.49 4.09
N ILE A 211 -67.06 24.52 5.34
CA ILE A 211 -68.26 25.15 5.93
C ILE A 211 -67.86 26.05 7.11
N ALA A 212 -68.54 27.19 7.29
CA ALA A 212 -68.38 28.04 8.47
C ALA A 212 -69.14 27.48 9.69
N GLY A 213 -68.43 27.21 10.78
CA GLY A 213 -69.02 26.90 12.10
C GLY A 213 -68.99 28.12 13.00
N ALA A 214 -70.14 28.73 13.30
CA ALA A 214 -70.24 30.04 13.97
C ALA A 214 -69.56 30.08 15.36
N GLY A 215 -68.59 31.00 15.56
CA GLY A 215 -68.04 31.31 16.88
C GLY A 215 -66.57 31.75 16.98
N ALA A 216 -65.71 31.40 16.01
CA ALA A 216 -64.30 31.82 16.05
C ALA A 216 -64.10 33.21 15.41
N LYS A 217 -63.34 34.10 16.07
CA LYS A 217 -62.77 35.28 15.41
C LYS A 217 -61.49 34.85 14.69
N VAL A 218 -61.48 35.01 13.37
CA VAL A 218 -60.43 34.52 12.47
C VAL A 218 -59.55 35.68 12.00
N ALA A 219 -58.27 35.44 11.72
CA ALA A 219 -57.38 36.45 11.16
C ALA A 219 -57.82 36.86 9.73
N PRO A 220 -57.58 38.10 9.27
CA PRO A 220 -58.01 38.54 7.93
C PRO A 220 -57.44 37.65 6.83
N GLY A 221 -58.33 37.02 6.05
CA GLY A 221 -57.98 36.14 4.92
C GLY A 221 -58.01 34.64 5.23
N ALA A 222 -58.06 34.21 6.49
CA ALA A 222 -58.13 32.77 6.84
C ALA A 222 -59.57 32.24 6.82
N THR A 223 -59.77 31.09 6.17
CA THR A 223 -61.08 30.50 5.86
C THR A 223 -61.63 29.54 6.92
N THR A 224 -60.77 28.92 7.72
CA THR A 224 -61.14 27.97 8.78
C THR A 224 -60.35 28.18 10.08
N GLU A 225 -60.83 27.60 11.18
CA GLU A 225 -60.11 27.57 12.47
C GLU A 225 -58.75 26.83 12.36
N ARG A 226 -58.57 25.95 11.36
CA ARG A 226 -57.30 25.28 11.07
C ARG A 226 -56.31 26.21 10.37
N ASP A 227 -56.77 26.98 9.39
CA ASP A 227 -55.91 27.89 8.61
C ASP A 227 -55.37 29.00 9.52
N ALA A 228 -56.23 29.52 10.42
CA ALA A 228 -55.82 30.46 11.46
C ALA A 228 -54.86 29.85 12.49
N ALA A 229 -55.02 28.58 12.86
CA ALA A 229 -54.05 27.88 13.71
C ALA A 229 -52.70 27.68 13.00
N TRP A 230 -52.71 27.49 11.68
CA TRP A 230 -51.49 27.33 10.86
C TRP A 230 -50.74 28.65 10.74
N GLU A 231 -51.40 29.76 10.40
CA GLU A 231 -50.74 31.07 10.35
C GLU A 231 -50.27 31.57 11.73
N ALA A 232 -51.09 31.40 12.78
CA ALA A 232 -50.65 31.72 14.14
C ALA A 232 -49.46 30.84 14.58
N ALA A 233 -49.35 29.60 14.09
CA ALA A 233 -48.19 28.74 14.32
C ALA A 233 -46.96 29.21 13.53
N ARG A 234 -47.14 29.78 12.34
CA ARG A 234 -46.05 30.40 11.57
C ARG A 234 -45.51 31.63 12.29
N GLU A 235 -46.37 32.51 12.78
CA GLU A 235 -45.97 33.64 13.62
C GLU A 235 -45.21 33.18 14.87
N ALA A 236 -45.78 32.27 15.66
CA ALA A 236 -45.16 31.75 16.89
C ALA A 236 -43.80 31.09 16.66
N ALA A 237 -43.61 30.40 15.53
CA ALA A 237 -42.35 29.76 15.17
C ALA A 237 -41.31 30.71 14.57
N ALA A 238 -41.74 31.88 14.07
CA ALA A 238 -40.85 32.98 13.70
C ALA A 238 -40.34 33.76 14.93
N VAL A 239 -41.23 34.06 15.89
CA VAL A 239 -40.91 34.84 17.11
C VAL A 239 -39.89 34.15 18.02
N VAL A 240 -39.87 32.81 18.07
CA VAL A 240 -38.83 32.05 18.79
C VAL A 240 -38.25 30.97 17.85
N PRO A 241 -37.09 31.19 17.22
CA PRO A 241 -36.48 30.25 16.28
C PRO A 241 -36.09 28.88 16.86
N THR A 242 -35.94 27.89 15.97
CA THR A 242 -35.36 26.58 16.29
C THR A 242 -33.91 26.72 16.80
N GLY A 243 -33.50 25.84 17.73
CA GLY A 243 -32.12 25.74 18.22
C GLY A 243 -31.60 26.89 19.11
N GLY A 244 -32.38 27.95 19.35
CA GLY A 244 -31.93 29.17 20.04
C GLY A 244 -31.68 29.07 21.56
N PHE A 245 -32.02 27.95 22.22
CA PHE A 245 -31.84 27.77 23.66
C PHE A 245 -30.73 26.74 23.97
N GLY A 246 -29.61 27.25 24.48
CA GLY A 246 -28.44 26.43 24.77
C GLY A 246 -28.60 25.52 25.98
N ARG A 247 -27.89 24.38 25.95
CA ARG A 247 -27.54 23.64 27.17
C ARG A 247 -26.78 24.60 28.10
N GLY A 248 -27.17 24.65 29.38
CA GLY A 248 -26.64 25.63 30.35
C GLY A 248 -25.11 25.67 30.38
N GLY A 249 -24.53 26.87 30.22
CA GLY A 249 -23.11 27.05 30.00
C GLY A 249 -22.26 26.89 31.27
N LEU A 250 -21.39 25.89 31.30
CA LEU A 250 -20.26 25.79 32.24
C LEU A 250 -19.05 26.61 31.74
N SER A 251 -19.26 27.93 31.66
CA SER A 251 -18.29 28.90 31.16
C SER A 251 -17.15 29.17 32.16
N ARG A 252 -16.12 28.33 32.12
CA ARG A 252 -14.78 28.65 32.64
C ARG A 252 -13.75 28.28 31.56
N PRO A 253 -12.86 29.18 31.10
CA PRO A 253 -11.89 28.83 30.06
C PRO A 253 -10.81 27.84 30.53
N LEU A 254 -10.47 27.88 31.83
CA LEU A 254 -9.32 27.18 32.40
C LEU A 254 -9.46 25.65 32.44
N TRP A 255 -10.67 25.09 32.56
CA TRP A 255 -10.83 23.62 32.60
C TRP A 255 -10.67 22.99 31.21
N TRP A 256 -11.12 23.66 30.15
CA TRP A 256 -10.84 23.24 28.77
C TRP A 256 -9.35 23.33 28.43
N LEU A 257 -8.64 24.36 28.91
CA LEU A 257 -7.18 24.44 28.77
C LEU A 257 -6.47 23.36 29.60
N GLY A 258 -6.90 23.09 30.83
CA GLY A 258 -6.35 22.03 31.68
C GLY A 258 -6.55 20.63 31.09
N ILE A 259 -7.76 20.31 30.63
CA ILE A 259 -8.06 19.04 29.95
C ILE A 259 -7.36 18.97 28.60
N GLY A 260 -7.34 20.05 27.81
CA GLY A 260 -6.64 20.12 26.52
C GLY A 260 -5.14 19.90 26.68
N LEU A 261 -4.52 20.48 27.72
CA LEU A 261 -3.11 20.27 28.05
C LEU A 261 -2.86 18.86 28.60
N ALA A 262 -3.70 18.34 29.49
CA ALA A 262 -3.56 17.00 30.05
C ALA A 262 -3.75 15.90 28.99
N VAL A 263 -4.75 16.04 28.10
CA VAL A 263 -4.95 15.18 26.94
C VAL A 263 -3.82 15.37 25.93
N GLY A 264 -3.39 16.60 25.65
CA GLY A 264 -2.27 16.90 24.75
C GLY A 264 -0.96 16.27 25.22
N LEU A 265 -0.62 16.42 26.51
CA LEU A 265 0.55 15.80 27.14
C LEU A 265 0.40 14.28 27.29
N SER A 266 -0.80 13.75 27.48
CA SER A 266 -1.05 12.30 27.48
C SER A 266 -0.94 11.72 26.07
N VAL A 267 -1.43 12.41 25.04
CA VAL A 267 -1.27 12.03 23.63
C VAL A 267 0.20 12.14 23.24
N LEU A 268 0.89 13.24 23.52
CA LEU A 268 2.33 13.37 23.30
C LEU A 268 3.15 12.36 24.10
N GLY A 269 2.77 12.04 25.34
CA GLY A 269 3.41 11.01 26.16
C GLY A 269 3.18 9.60 25.61
N VAL A 270 1.98 9.31 25.12
CA VAL A 270 1.63 8.04 24.45
C VAL A 270 2.21 7.98 23.03
N GLU A 271 2.37 9.08 22.32
CA GLU A 271 2.98 9.12 20.98
C GLU A 271 4.50 9.09 21.03
N ARG A 272 5.14 9.82 21.95
CA ARG A 272 6.57 9.73 22.23
C ARG A 272 6.91 8.39 22.90
N GLY A 273 6.03 7.87 23.75
CA GLY A 273 6.08 6.50 24.26
C GLY A 273 5.89 5.46 23.15
N ARG A 274 4.98 5.67 22.20
CA ARG A 274 4.83 4.84 20.98
C ARG A 274 5.98 5.02 20.00
N GLN A 275 6.66 6.16 19.94
CA GLN A 275 7.90 6.34 19.19
C GLN A 275 8.99 5.53 19.88
N LEU A 276 9.28 5.76 21.17
CA LEU A 276 10.27 4.98 21.92
C LEU A 276 9.97 3.46 21.94
N LEU A 277 8.70 3.04 21.91
CA LEU A 277 8.30 1.63 21.77
C LEU A 277 8.29 1.12 20.31
N ARG A 278 8.11 1.99 19.30
CA ARG A 278 8.36 1.66 17.89
C ARG A 278 9.84 1.58 17.61
N ASP A 279 10.66 2.44 18.20
CA ASP A 279 12.11 2.52 18.02
C ASP A 279 12.81 1.41 18.81
N ARG A 280 12.28 1.03 19.99
CA ARG A 280 12.57 -0.28 20.59
C ARG A 280 12.13 -1.41 19.67
N LYS A 281 10.85 -1.50 19.25
CA LYS A 281 10.43 -2.54 18.27
C LYS A 281 11.08 -2.44 16.88
N LYS A 282 11.84 -1.40 16.55
CA LYS A 282 12.60 -1.24 15.30
C LYS A 282 14.11 -1.41 15.52
N LYS A 283 14.53 -1.62 16.77
CA LYS A 283 15.75 -2.35 17.15
C LYS A 283 15.41 -3.84 17.31
N ASP A 284 14.53 -4.16 18.26
CA ASP A 284 14.10 -5.50 18.68
C ASP A 284 13.35 -6.28 17.59
N ALA A 285 12.77 -5.59 16.60
CA ALA A 285 12.24 -6.19 15.37
C ALA A 285 12.65 -5.37 14.13
N THR A 286 13.91 -4.91 14.11
CA THR A 286 14.70 -5.29 12.93
C THR A 286 14.67 -6.83 12.92
N PRO A 287 14.17 -7.51 11.88
CA PRO A 287 14.58 -8.90 11.72
C PRO A 287 16.09 -8.88 11.61
N GLU A 288 16.79 -9.69 12.40
CA GLU A 288 18.22 -9.90 12.26
C GLU A 288 18.46 -10.51 10.87
N VAL A 289 18.78 -9.67 9.87
CA VAL A 289 19.05 -10.12 8.51
C VAL A 289 20.43 -10.75 8.51
N ARG A 290 20.50 -11.97 9.05
CA ARG A 290 21.73 -12.72 9.24
C ARG A 290 22.52 -12.73 7.94
N ALA A 291 23.72 -12.17 7.99
CA ALA A 291 24.65 -12.03 6.87
C ALA A 291 25.32 -13.36 6.48
N SER A 292 24.52 -14.41 6.42
CA SER A 292 24.83 -15.72 5.88
C SER A 292 23.57 -16.16 5.14
N ALA A 293 23.45 -15.78 3.87
CA ALA A 293 22.32 -16.12 3.03
C ALA A 293 22.36 -17.61 2.68
N VAL A 294 21.93 -18.45 3.63
CA VAL A 294 21.64 -19.86 3.38
C VAL A 294 20.59 -19.91 2.27
N VAL A 295 20.93 -20.54 1.14
CA VAL A 295 20.05 -20.44 -0.03
C VAL A 295 18.90 -21.40 0.13
N ARG A 296 17.70 -20.84 0.10
CA ARG A 296 16.46 -21.60 0.20
C ARG A 296 16.19 -22.33 -1.11
N LEU A 297 16.58 -23.60 -1.14
CA LEU A 297 16.46 -24.47 -2.30
C LEU A 297 15.17 -25.31 -2.24
N PRO A 298 14.55 -25.64 -3.38
CA PRO A 298 13.48 -26.64 -3.42
C PRO A 298 14.03 -28.02 -3.04
N GLN A 299 13.48 -28.62 -1.98
CA GLN A 299 13.62 -30.05 -1.73
C GLN A 299 12.37 -30.74 -2.25
N ILE A 300 12.56 -31.80 -3.05
CA ILE A 300 11.48 -32.50 -3.76
C ILE A 300 11.47 -33.95 -3.30
N ASP A 301 10.34 -34.39 -2.78
CA ASP A 301 10.07 -35.81 -2.51
C ASP A 301 9.66 -36.50 -3.80
N GLU A 302 10.62 -37.23 -4.40
CA GLU A 302 10.42 -38.00 -5.62
C GLU A 302 9.33 -39.07 -5.47
N SER A 303 9.08 -39.58 -4.26
CA SER A 303 8.11 -40.66 -4.01
C SER A 303 6.64 -40.21 -4.06
N THR A 304 6.38 -38.91 -3.85
CA THR A 304 5.03 -38.33 -3.95
C THR A 304 4.86 -37.38 -5.14
N CYS A 305 5.93 -37.02 -5.85
CA CYS A 305 5.89 -36.04 -6.94
C CYS A 305 4.98 -36.48 -8.10
N LEU A 306 4.02 -35.64 -8.49
CA LEU A 306 3.07 -35.93 -9.58
C LEU A 306 3.59 -35.61 -11.00
N GLY A 307 4.81 -35.08 -11.14
CA GLY A 307 5.35 -34.64 -12.45
C GLY A 307 4.58 -33.50 -13.13
N CYS A 308 3.64 -32.86 -12.44
CA CYS A 308 2.58 -32.02 -13.02
C CYS A 308 3.01 -30.64 -13.57
N TYR A 309 4.31 -30.38 -13.74
CA TYR A 309 4.93 -29.13 -14.22
C TYR A 309 4.63 -27.82 -13.47
N ALA A 310 3.62 -27.77 -12.59
CA ALA A 310 3.20 -26.55 -11.88
C ALA A 310 4.32 -25.84 -11.08
N CYS A 311 5.34 -26.57 -10.62
CA CYS A 311 6.52 -26.01 -9.96
C CYS A 311 7.59 -25.47 -10.93
N VAL A 312 7.62 -25.96 -12.17
CA VAL A 312 8.43 -25.42 -13.28
C VAL A 312 7.81 -24.11 -13.75
N ASP A 313 6.52 -24.11 -14.06
CA ASP A 313 5.77 -22.93 -14.52
C ASP A 313 5.76 -21.79 -13.49
N ALA A 314 5.79 -22.14 -12.20
CA ALA A 314 5.87 -21.19 -11.09
C ALA A 314 7.29 -20.66 -10.81
N CYS A 315 8.33 -21.15 -11.50
CA CYS A 315 9.71 -20.75 -11.27
C CYS A 315 10.17 -19.69 -12.30
N PRO A 316 10.23 -18.39 -11.95
CA PRO A 316 10.63 -17.34 -12.89
C PRO A 316 12.12 -17.39 -13.31
N TYR A 317 12.87 -18.36 -12.79
CA TYR A 317 14.28 -18.62 -13.09
C TYR A 317 14.51 -20.05 -13.61
N ASP A 318 13.44 -20.83 -13.89
CA ASP A 318 13.45 -22.24 -14.32
C ASP A 318 14.54 -23.12 -13.67
N VAL A 319 14.68 -22.97 -12.35
CA VAL A 319 15.55 -23.75 -11.45
C VAL A 319 15.18 -25.23 -11.45
N ILE A 320 13.90 -25.52 -11.71
CA ILE A 320 13.28 -26.83 -11.62
C ILE A 320 12.94 -27.30 -13.04
N GLU A 321 13.21 -28.57 -13.32
CA GLU A 321 12.77 -29.28 -14.53
C GLU A 321 11.95 -30.51 -14.12
N VAL A 322 11.14 -31.07 -15.02
CA VAL A 322 10.59 -32.43 -14.85
C VAL A 322 11.40 -33.40 -15.69
N ARG A 323 11.99 -34.41 -15.05
CA ARG A 323 12.76 -35.49 -15.70
C ARG A 323 12.12 -36.82 -15.30
N ARG A 324 11.81 -37.68 -16.27
CA ARG A 324 11.14 -38.99 -16.05
C ARG A 324 9.89 -38.90 -15.17
N PHE A 325 9.05 -37.88 -15.39
CA PHE A 325 7.83 -37.58 -14.62
C PHE A 325 8.04 -37.19 -13.14
N VAL A 326 9.26 -36.89 -12.71
CA VAL A 326 9.57 -36.34 -11.38
C VAL A 326 10.20 -34.96 -11.52
N ALA A 327 9.82 -34.02 -10.66
CA ALA A 327 10.43 -32.69 -10.63
C ALA A 327 11.81 -32.74 -9.94
N VAL A 328 12.81 -32.06 -10.50
CA VAL A 328 14.19 -32.03 -10.00
C VAL A 328 14.75 -30.61 -10.04
N VAL A 329 15.61 -30.26 -9.08
CA VAL A 329 16.37 -29.00 -9.12
C VAL A 329 17.51 -29.15 -10.14
N ALA A 330 17.31 -28.59 -11.32
CA ALA A 330 18.25 -28.66 -12.43
C ALA A 330 19.31 -27.56 -12.41
N ARG A 331 18.98 -26.38 -11.85
CA ARG A 331 19.87 -25.19 -11.81
C ARG A 331 19.85 -24.53 -10.42
N PRO A 332 20.47 -25.13 -9.39
CA PRO A 332 20.40 -24.63 -8.01
C PRO A 332 20.98 -23.21 -7.86
N ASP A 333 22.03 -22.85 -8.60
CA ASP A 333 22.68 -21.54 -8.55
C ASP A 333 21.79 -20.37 -9.01
N ASP A 334 20.80 -20.64 -9.87
CA ASP A 334 19.80 -19.67 -10.31
C ASP A 334 18.72 -19.41 -9.23
N CYS A 335 18.74 -20.15 -8.11
CA CYS A 335 17.66 -20.12 -7.14
C CYS A 335 17.68 -18.88 -6.23
N CYS A 336 16.74 -17.97 -6.48
CA CYS A 336 16.55 -16.75 -5.69
C CYS A 336 15.71 -16.95 -4.41
N GLY A 337 15.56 -18.18 -3.89
CA GLY A 337 14.87 -18.46 -2.62
C GLY A 337 13.36 -18.17 -2.60
N LEU A 338 12.69 -18.18 -3.76
CA LEU A 338 11.27 -17.89 -3.89
C LEU A 338 10.40 -19.14 -3.65
N THR A 339 9.42 -19.03 -2.76
CA THR A 339 8.50 -20.15 -2.41
C THR A 339 7.37 -20.37 -3.41
N LEU A 340 7.40 -19.73 -4.60
CA LEU A 340 6.35 -19.86 -5.62
C LEU A 340 6.16 -21.30 -6.10
N CYS A 341 7.24 -22.07 -6.22
CA CYS A 341 7.21 -23.48 -6.60
C CYS A 341 6.60 -24.41 -5.52
N GLU A 342 6.74 -24.05 -4.24
CA GLU A 342 6.09 -24.73 -3.11
C GLU A 342 4.60 -24.37 -3.05
N GLN A 343 4.27 -23.07 -3.14
CA GLN A 343 2.89 -22.57 -3.19
C GLN A 343 2.06 -23.15 -4.35
N ARG A 344 2.72 -23.62 -5.42
CA ARG A 344 2.08 -24.24 -6.59
C ARG A 344 2.23 -25.77 -6.65
N CYS A 345 2.84 -26.41 -5.64
CA CYS A 345 2.88 -27.86 -5.57
C CYS A 345 1.54 -28.41 -5.03
N PRO A 346 0.70 -29.06 -5.86
CA PRO A 346 -0.70 -29.34 -5.52
C PRO A 346 -0.89 -30.33 -4.37
N ASN A 347 0.14 -31.12 -4.06
CA ASN A 347 0.15 -32.15 -3.03
C ASN A 347 1.28 -31.99 -2.00
N GLY A 348 2.07 -30.90 -2.06
CA GLY A 348 3.14 -30.61 -1.10
C GLY A 348 4.44 -31.41 -1.26
N SER A 349 4.64 -32.16 -2.34
CA SER A 349 5.89 -32.89 -2.63
C SER A 349 7.13 -32.01 -2.82
N LEU A 350 6.97 -30.69 -2.91
CA LEU A 350 8.07 -29.73 -2.98
C LEU A 350 7.94 -28.73 -1.85
N VAL A 351 8.98 -28.62 -1.03
CA VAL A 351 9.12 -27.62 0.04
C VAL A 351 10.43 -26.87 -0.09
N VAL A 352 10.40 -25.54 0.04
CA VAL A 352 11.59 -24.70 -0.10
C VAL A 352 12.25 -24.54 1.29
N ARG A 353 13.43 -25.13 1.46
CA ARG A 353 14.16 -25.16 2.74
C ARG A 353 15.53 -24.53 2.62
N ASP A 354 16.04 -24.03 3.74
CA ASP A 354 17.42 -23.62 3.91
C ASP A 354 18.34 -24.79 3.51
N GLY A 355 19.06 -24.65 2.40
CA GLY A 355 20.00 -25.63 1.87
C GLY A 355 21.43 -25.41 2.37
N GLU A 356 22.42 -25.81 1.59
CA GLU A 356 23.81 -25.43 1.88
C GLU A 356 24.10 -23.99 1.40
N PRO A 357 25.10 -23.29 1.98
CA PRO A 357 25.52 -21.99 1.48
C PRO A 357 26.08 -22.10 0.06
N ILE A 358 25.79 -21.14 -0.83
CA ILE A 358 26.53 -21.04 -2.11
C ILE A 358 28.01 -20.77 -1.77
N GLU A 359 28.86 -21.73 -2.13
CA GLU A 359 30.31 -21.72 -1.86
C GLU A 359 30.99 -20.46 -2.44
N ASP A 360 30.56 -20.04 -3.63
CA ASP A 360 31.03 -18.86 -4.35
C ASP A 360 30.50 -17.54 -3.75
N ARG A 361 30.68 -17.30 -2.44
CA ARG A 361 30.31 -16.05 -1.77
C ARG A 361 31.32 -15.59 -0.69
N PRO A 362 31.61 -14.27 -0.59
CA PRO A 362 32.46 -13.72 0.45
C PRO A 362 31.79 -13.77 1.83
N ARG A 363 32.58 -14.00 2.88
CA ARG A 363 32.10 -14.02 4.27
C ARG A 363 31.93 -12.62 4.85
N VAL A 364 30.81 -12.38 5.52
CA VAL A 364 30.50 -11.12 6.22
C VAL A 364 29.86 -11.36 7.58
N GLY A 365 30.11 -10.44 8.52
CA GLY A 365 29.41 -10.37 9.81
C GLY A 365 28.06 -9.65 9.72
N ALA A 366 27.30 -9.60 10.81
CA ALA A 366 25.93 -9.06 10.83
C ALA A 366 25.82 -7.61 10.30
N ALA A 367 26.84 -6.76 10.53
CA ALA A 367 26.91 -5.39 10.03
C ALA A 367 27.37 -5.29 8.55
N LEU A 368 27.43 -6.42 7.82
CA LEU A 368 27.96 -6.57 6.45
C LEU A 368 29.46 -6.25 6.29
N GLU A 369 30.19 -6.21 7.41
CA GLU A 369 31.66 -6.13 7.45
C GLU A 369 32.29 -7.46 7.03
N SER A 370 33.39 -7.43 6.28
CA SER A 370 34.15 -8.61 5.85
C SER A 370 34.68 -9.39 7.05
N ALA A 371 34.52 -10.71 7.03
CA ALA A 371 35.16 -11.57 8.03
C ALA A 371 36.69 -11.64 7.88
N ASP A 372 37.22 -11.22 6.72
CA ASP A 372 38.63 -11.38 6.35
C ASP A 372 39.40 -10.05 6.46
N VAL A 373 38.72 -8.91 6.29
CA VAL A 373 39.34 -7.58 6.18
C VAL A 373 38.59 -6.54 7.03
N PRO A 374 38.99 -6.33 8.31
CA PRO A 374 38.33 -5.37 9.20
C PRO A 374 38.32 -3.94 8.65
N GLY A 375 37.13 -3.33 8.60
CA GLY A 375 36.84 -2.03 8.01
C GLY A 375 36.44 -2.04 6.54
N LEU A 376 36.47 -3.19 5.86
CA LEU A 376 35.92 -3.42 4.52
C LEU A 376 34.53 -4.05 4.65
N TYR A 377 33.53 -3.54 3.91
CA TYR A 377 32.14 -4.00 3.95
C TYR A 377 31.70 -4.48 2.57
N LEU A 378 30.73 -5.40 2.47
CA LEU A 378 30.23 -5.95 1.21
C LEU A 378 28.69 -6.02 1.19
N ALA A 379 28.06 -5.44 0.16
CA ALA A 379 26.59 -5.33 0.07
C ALA A 379 26.03 -5.64 -1.34
N GLY A 380 24.73 -5.93 -1.38
CA GLY A 380 24.00 -6.31 -2.59
C GLY A 380 24.22 -7.77 -2.97
N ASP A 381 24.09 -8.06 -4.27
CA ASP A 381 24.15 -9.42 -4.83
C ASP A 381 25.42 -10.21 -4.42
N LEU A 382 26.50 -9.52 -4.02
CA LEU A 382 27.72 -10.14 -3.48
C LEU A 382 27.44 -11.06 -2.30
N THR A 383 26.61 -10.62 -1.34
CA THR A 383 26.38 -11.32 -0.06
C THR A 383 24.99 -11.94 0.04
N GLY A 384 24.00 -11.42 -0.71
CA GLY A 384 22.58 -11.75 -0.51
C GLY A 384 21.83 -12.30 -1.74
N LEU A 385 20.51 -12.22 -1.69
CA LEU A 385 19.66 -12.55 -2.83
C LEU A 385 19.78 -11.44 -3.89
N PRO A 386 19.85 -11.76 -5.20
CA PRO A 386 20.01 -10.79 -6.29
C PRO A 386 18.69 -10.06 -6.57
N LEU A 387 18.26 -9.25 -5.60
CA LEU A 387 16.99 -8.52 -5.59
C LEU A 387 17.28 -7.04 -5.30
N ILE A 388 16.74 -6.15 -6.13
CA ILE A 388 16.96 -4.70 -6.00
C ILE A 388 16.61 -4.21 -4.58
N LYS A 389 15.49 -4.67 -4.03
CA LYS A 389 15.03 -4.36 -2.65
C LYS A 389 16.03 -4.82 -1.57
N ASN A 390 16.57 -6.04 -1.71
CA ASN A 390 17.60 -6.55 -0.80
C ASN A 390 18.88 -5.71 -0.90
N ALA A 391 19.33 -5.39 -2.11
CA ALA A 391 20.50 -4.55 -2.32
C ALA A 391 20.35 -3.15 -1.72
N ILE A 392 19.18 -2.50 -1.89
CA ILE A 392 18.89 -1.20 -1.25
C ILE A 392 19.00 -1.29 0.27
N ASN A 393 18.34 -2.30 0.87
CA ASN A 393 18.37 -2.50 2.31
C ASN A 393 19.79 -2.71 2.85
N GLN A 394 20.54 -3.64 2.23
CA GLN A 394 21.92 -3.96 2.61
C GLN A 394 22.87 -2.76 2.47
N GLY A 395 22.65 -1.89 1.48
CA GLY A 395 23.41 -0.65 1.34
C GLY A 395 23.23 0.30 2.53
N ALA A 396 21.99 0.48 2.98
CA ALA A 396 21.67 1.30 4.16
C ALA A 396 22.13 0.63 5.47
N GLU A 397 22.01 -0.69 5.58
CA GLU A 397 22.43 -1.49 6.74
C GLU A 397 23.95 -1.48 6.93
N ALA A 398 24.73 -1.77 5.89
CA ALA A 398 26.19 -1.68 5.92
C ALA A 398 26.65 -0.27 6.30
N MET A 399 25.98 0.78 5.78
CA MET A 399 26.33 2.16 6.09
C MET A 399 26.01 2.57 7.54
N ARG A 400 24.99 1.97 8.18
CA ARG A 400 24.75 2.14 9.62
C ARG A 400 25.86 1.51 10.44
N GLY A 401 26.27 0.28 10.11
CA GLY A 401 27.43 -0.38 10.73
C GLY A 401 28.72 0.42 10.58
N ILE A 402 28.98 0.94 9.38
CA ILE A 402 30.09 1.85 9.09
C ILE A 402 30.05 3.09 9.99
N ALA A 403 28.91 3.78 10.08
CA ALA A 403 28.74 4.98 10.91
C ALA A 403 28.95 4.71 12.40
N GLU A 404 28.41 3.59 12.90
CA GLU A 404 28.59 3.15 14.29
C GLU A 404 30.06 2.80 14.57
N SER A 405 30.77 2.17 13.62
CA SER A 405 32.20 1.83 13.73
C SER A 405 33.15 3.04 13.68
N LEU A 406 32.69 4.19 13.18
CA LEU A 406 33.50 5.39 12.95
C LEU A 406 33.42 6.43 14.07
N GLY A 407 32.35 6.38 14.87
CA GLY A 407 32.09 7.33 15.95
C GLY A 407 31.90 8.77 15.46
N ARG A 408 32.11 9.74 16.37
CA ARG A 408 31.94 11.18 16.09
C ARG A 408 33.17 11.90 15.53
N ALA A 409 34.33 11.24 15.46
CA ALA A 409 35.57 11.89 15.06
C ALA A 409 35.64 12.05 13.53
N SER A 410 35.70 13.29 13.03
CA SER A 410 35.97 13.61 11.62
C SER A 410 37.47 13.84 11.40
N GLY A 411 38.13 12.92 10.69
CA GLY A 411 39.52 13.12 10.24
C GLY A 411 39.60 13.93 8.94
N GLU A 412 40.79 14.13 8.38
CA GLU A 412 40.95 14.64 7.02
C GLU A 412 40.69 13.54 5.98
N GLY A 413 40.19 13.88 4.77
CA GLY A 413 39.80 12.92 3.73
C GLY A 413 38.40 12.30 3.93
N TYR A 414 38.09 11.24 3.16
CA TYR A 414 36.76 10.59 3.22
C TYR A 414 36.61 9.68 4.44
N ASP A 415 35.39 9.59 4.95
CA ASP A 415 35.05 8.63 6.00
C ASP A 415 34.76 7.26 5.40
N VAL A 416 34.16 7.21 4.20
CA VAL A 416 33.89 5.98 3.44
C VAL A 416 34.04 6.18 1.92
N ILE A 417 34.56 5.18 1.22
CA ILE A 417 34.43 5.05 -0.24
C ILE A 417 33.47 3.90 -0.57
N VAL A 418 32.53 4.13 -1.47
CA VAL A 418 31.54 3.17 -1.95
C VAL A 418 31.88 2.78 -3.38
N VAL A 419 32.25 1.52 -3.60
CA VAL A 419 32.68 1.00 -4.89
C VAL A 419 31.51 0.31 -5.59
N GLY A 420 31.03 0.89 -6.69
CA GLY A 420 29.84 0.49 -7.43
C GLY A 420 28.60 1.29 -6.98
N THR A 421 27.95 1.97 -7.92
CA THR A 421 26.75 2.81 -7.71
C THR A 421 25.50 2.14 -8.27
N GLY A 422 25.39 0.83 -8.05
CA GLY A 422 24.15 0.09 -8.16
C GLY A 422 23.15 0.41 -7.04
N PRO A 423 22.07 -0.38 -6.90
CA PRO A 423 21.03 -0.13 -5.89
C PRO A 423 21.58 -0.04 -4.45
N ALA A 424 22.51 -0.92 -4.10
CA ALA A 424 23.19 -0.90 -2.80
C ALA A 424 24.07 0.35 -2.63
N GLY A 425 24.87 0.70 -3.63
CA GLY A 425 25.77 1.85 -3.55
C GLY A 425 25.04 3.19 -3.42
N ILE A 426 23.98 3.40 -4.21
CA ILE A 426 23.16 4.63 -4.11
C ILE A 426 22.47 4.71 -2.74
N SER A 427 21.93 3.59 -2.24
CA SER A 427 21.31 3.53 -0.91
C SER A 427 22.32 3.83 0.21
N ALA A 428 23.52 3.27 0.11
CA ALA A 428 24.60 3.51 1.06
C ALA A 428 25.06 4.98 1.06
N LEU A 429 25.22 5.61 -0.12
CA LEU A 429 25.58 7.03 -0.23
C LEU A 429 24.49 7.95 0.37
N LEU A 430 23.22 7.59 0.23
CA LEU A 430 22.10 8.32 0.85
C LEU A 430 22.12 8.21 2.37
N GLU A 431 22.23 7.00 2.93
CA GLU A 431 22.33 6.81 4.38
C GLU A 431 23.62 7.48 4.92
N ALA A 432 24.74 7.43 4.20
CA ALA A 432 26.00 8.07 4.60
C ALA A 432 25.81 9.58 4.79
N LYS A 433 25.15 10.23 3.84
CA LYS A 433 24.78 11.64 3.92
C LYS A 433 23.85 11.92 5.10
N GLN A 434 22.85 11.08 5.36
CA GLN A 434 21.98 11.20 6.54
C GLN A 434 22.73 11.06 7.87
N LYS A 435 23.83 10.29 7.91
CA LYS A 435 24.73 10.19 9.08
C LYS A 435 25.76 11.32 9.16
N GLY A 436 25.84 12.21 8.17
CA GLY A 436 26.83 13.27 8.09
C GLY A 436 28.25 12.80 7.75
N LEU A 437 28.40 11.60 7.17
CA LEU A 437 29.69 11.07 6.72
C LEU A 437 30.08 11.67 5.36
N ARG A 438 31.38 11.95 5.14
CA ARG A 438 31.89 12.26 3.80
C ARG A 438 32.10 10.95 3.05
N ALA A 439 31.33 10.77 1.98
CA ALA A 439 31.25 9.52 1.24
C ALA A 439 31.44 9.77 -0.27
N LEU A 440 32.37 9.02 -0.87
CA LEU A 440 32.67 9.08 -2.31
C LEU A 440 32.18 7.80 -2.99
N GLY A 441 31.34 7.92 -4.02
CA GLY A 441 31.00 6.83 -4.93
C GLY A 441 31.98 6.73 -6.10
N LEU A 442 32.45 5.53 -6.43
CA LEU A 442 33.23 5.24 -7.64
C LEU A 442 32.54 4.14 -8.45
N ASP A 443 32.31 4.36 -9.76
CA ASP A 443 31.70 3.36 -10.65
C ASP A 443 32.48 3.19 -11.96
N GLN A 444 32.72 1.94 -12.39
CA GLN A 444 33.37 1.64 -13.67
C GLN A 444 32.54 2.07 -14.89
N GLY A 445 31.23 2.23 -14.72
CA GLY A 445 30.30 2.75 -15.72
C GLY A 445 29.62 4.02 -15.22
N SER A 446 28.30 4.11 -15.39
CA SER A 446 27.50 5.26 -14.94
C SER A 446 26.45 4.83 -13.91
N VAL A 447 25.93 5.77 -13.12
CA VAL A 447 25.00 5.54 -12.00
C VAL A 447 23.88 4.57 -12.37
N ALA A 448 23.71 3.51 -11.59
CA ALA A 448 22.80 2.39 -11.83
C ALA A 448 23.01 1.65 -13.18
N SER A 449 24.26 1.52 -13.68
CA SER A 449 24.58 0.89 -14.98
C SER A 449 23.93 -0.48 -15.20
N SER A 450 23.85 -1.32 -14.16
CA SER A 450 23.18 -2.62 -14.24
C SER A 450 21.70 -2.50 -14.60
N ILE A 451 20.99 -1.52 -14.02
CA ILE A 451 19.57 -1.23 -14.32
C ILE A 451 19.43 -0.57 -15.69
N LYS A 452 20.33 0.37 -16.05
CA LYS A 452 20.40 0.97 -17.40
C LYS A 452 20.47 -0.11 -18.50
N SER A 453 21.24 -1.17 -18.27
CA SER A 453 21.43 -2.30 -19.21
C SER A 453 20.23 -3.25 -19.37
N PHE A 454 19.14 -3.08 -18.62
CA PHE A 454 17.90 -3.83 -18.85
C PHE A 454 17.21 -3.39 -20.16
N PRO A 455 16.43 -4.27 -20.83
CA PRO A 455 15.60 -3.88 -21.97
C PRO A 455 14.65 -2.71 -21.68
N ARG A 456 14.43 -1.85 -22.68
CA ARG A 456 13.51 -0.71 -22.62
C ARG A 456 12.07 -1.14 -22.31
N GLY A 457 11.41 -0.44 -21.39
CA GLY A 457 10.06 -0.78 -20.94
C GLY A 457 9.97 -2.01 -20.03
N LYS A 458 11.09 -2.64 -19.64
CA LYS A 458 11.07 -3.72 -18.64
C LYS A 458 10.44 -3.22 -17.35
N LEU A 459 9.38 -3.91 -16.89
CA LEU A 459 8.81 -3.71 -15.57
C LEU A 459 9.77 -4.22 -14.50
N VAL A 460 9.98 -3.39 -13.47
CA VAL A 460 10.70 -3.73 -12.25
C VAL A 460 9.67 -3.81 -11.13
N PHE A 461 9.58 -4.96 -10.48
CA PHE A 461 8.65 -5.23 -9.39
C PHE A 461 9.34 -5.06 -8.03
N ASP A 462 8.64 -4.51 -7.04
CA ASP A 462 9.11 -4.38 -5.65
C ASP A 462 8.72 -5.58 -4.76
N GLN A 463 7.96 -6.53 -5.30
CA GLN A 463 7.56 -7.78 -4.66
C GLN A 463 7.96 -8.96 -5.55
N PRO A 464 8.47 -10.05 -4.97
CA PRO A 464 7.56 -11.13 -4.54
C PRO A 464 7.85 -11.66 -3.13
N LEU A 465 8.43 -10.84 -2.26
CA LEU A 465 8.82 -11.20 -0.88
C LEU A 465 8.46 -10.07 0.09
N ASP A 466 8.02 -10.44 1.29
CA ASP A 466 7.68 -9.54 2.42
C ASP A 466 8.91 -8.88 3.09
N ILE A 467 9.92 -8.55 2.29
CA ILE A 467 11.07 -7.75 2.72
C ILE A 467 10.60 -6.28 2.79
N PRO A 468 10.62 -5.62 3.97
CA PRO A 468 10.33 -4.20 4.07
C PRO A 468 11.46 -3.40 3.40
N LEU A 469 11.14 -2.30 2.72
CA LEU A 469 12.17 -1.39 2.18
C LEU A 469 12.79 -0.59 3.34
N THR A 470 14.13 -0.48 3.37
CA THR A 470 14.85 0.35 4.35
C THR A 470 15.83 1.30 3.67
N GLY A 471 15.99 2.51 4.23
CA GLY A 471 16.64 3.64 3.55
C GLY A 471 15.64 4.51 2.76
N GLU A 472 16.14 5.55 2.08
CA GLU A 472 15.32 6.52 1.32
C GLU A 472 15.34 6.31 -0.21
N LEU A 473 16.08 5.30 -0.71
CA LEU A 473 16.10 5.04 -2.15
C LEU A 473 14.78 4.40 -2.60
N TRP A 474 13.94 5.21 -3.23
CA TRP A 474 12.59 4.86 -3.69
C TRP A 474 12.56 3.59 -4.56
N LEU A 475 11.63 2.67 -4.28
CA LEU A 475 11.34 1.50 -5.11
C LEU A 475 9.86 1.09 -4.96
N GLU A 476 9.10 1.18 -6.04
CA GLU A 476 7.76 0.61 -6.22
C GLU A 476 7.69 -0.03 -7.62
N GLN A 477 6.67 -0.85 -7.91
CA GLN A 477 6.44 -1.39 -9.25
C GLN A 477 6.41 -0.28 -10.32
N SER A 478 7.38 -0.31 -11.24
CA SER A 478 7.60 0.78 -12.21
C SER A 478 8.33 0.30 -13.47
N SER A 479 8.36 1.14 -14.50
CA SER A 479 9.22 0.88 -15.67
C SER A 479 10.70 1.17 -15.36
N LYS A 480 11.62 0.47 -16.04
CA LYS A 480 13.06 0.77 -16.00
C LYS A 480 13.35 2.26 -16.17
N GLU A 481 12.74 2.89 -17.17
CA GLU A 481 12.88 4.31 -17.49
C GLU A 481 12.44 5.22 -16.33
N GLU A 482 11.30 4.93 -15.70
CA GLU A 482 10.77 5.69 -14.57
C GLU A 482 11.63 5.53 -13.30
N LEU A 483 12.05 4.29 -12.99
CA LEU A 483 12.93 3.98 -11.86
C LEU A 483 14.25 4.74 -11.98
N LEU A 484 14.88 4.70 -13.16
CA LEU A 484 16.10 5.46 -13.46
C LEU A 484 15.87 6.96 -13.37
N ALA A 485 14.76 7.49 -13.90
CA ALA A 485 14.44 8.92 -13.82
C ALA A 485 14.24 9.39 -12.37
N LYS A 486 13.61 8.56 -11.51
CA LYS A 486 13.46 8.82 -10.08
C LYS A 486 14.80 8.74 -9.35
N TRP A 487 15.62 7.71 -9.57
CA TRP A 487 16.94 7.57 -8.92
C TRP A 487 17.92 8.67 -9.34
N LEU A 488 18.04 8.97 -10.64
CA LEU A 488 18.89 10.05 -11.13
C LEU A 488 18.39 11.43 -10.68
N ARG A 489 17.10 11.59 -10.34
CA ARG A 489 16.59 12.80 -9.67
C ARG A 489 17.01 12.84 -8.20
N ILE A 490 16.94 11.72 -7.47
CA ILE A 490 17.40 11.62 -6.08
C ILE A 490 18.90 11.92 -5.97
N VAL A 491 19.74 11.26 -6.77
CA VAL A 491 21.20 11.46 -6.78
C VAL A 491 21.59 12.93 -6.99
N ARG A 492 20.93 13.62 -7.94
CA ARG A 492 21.16 15.06 -8.21
C ARG A 492 20.58 15.98 -7.12
N LYS A 493 19.36 15.72 -6.64
CA LYS A 493 18.73 16.48 -5.55
C LYS A 493 19.57 16.42 -4.29
N GLU A 494 20.07 15.23 -3.95
CA GLU A 494 20.88 15.01 -2.76
C GLU A 494 22.37 15.32 -2.96
N LYS A 495 22.80 15.69 -4.17
CA LYS A 495 24.20 16.04 -4.51
C LYS A 495 25.19 14.97 -4.03
N LEU A 496 24.90 13.70 -4.30
CA LEU A 496 25.79 12.60 -3.92
C LEU A 496 27.09 12.68 -4.73
N GLU A 497 28.23 12.63 -4.03
CA GLU A 497 29.54 12.71 -4.65
C GLU A 497 29.87 11.37 -5.32
N ILE A 498 29.84 11.34 -6.66
CA ILE A 498 30.04 10.13 -7.47
C ILE A 498 30.96 10.48 -8.64
N VAL A 499 31.99 9.67 -8.85
CA VAL A 499 32.81 9.67 -10.08
C VAL A 499 32.43 8.45 -10.91
N GLU A 500 31.80 8.71 -12.05
CA GLU A 500 31.49 7.72 -13.08
C GLU A 500 32.76 7.37 -13.89
N HIS A 501 32.71 6.30 -14.69
CA HIS A 501 33.79 5.83 -15.58
C HIS A 501 35.15 5.57 -14.88
N THR A 502 35.12 5.32 -13.57
CA THR A 502 36.28 5.15 -12.70
C THR A 502 36.27 3.74 -12.09
N ARG A 503 36.94 2.81 -12.78
CA ARG A 503 37.03 1.41 -12.34
C ARG A 503 38.03 1.25 -11.19
N VAL A 504 37.59 0.71 -10.07
CA VAL A 504 38.48 0.32 -8.96
C VAL A 504 39.13 -1.02 -9.27
N VAL A 505 40.45 -1.13 -9.05
CA VAL A 505 41.28 -2.30 -9.37
C VAL A 505 41.90 -2.98 -8.13
N GLY A 506 41.80 -2.35 -6.96
CA GLY A 506 42.27 -2.92 -5.69
C GLY A 506 42.03 -1.98 -4.51
N VAL A 507 42.03 -2.54 -3.30
CA VAL A 507 41.87 -1.81 -2.03
C VAL A 507 42.90 -2.33 -1.05
N GLU A 508 43.84 -1.46 -0.64
CA GLU A 508 44.94 -1.80 0.27
C GLU A 508 44.77 -1.09 1.61
N ARG A 509 45.28 -1.67 2.69
CA ARG A 509 45.26 -1.05 4.03
C ARG A 509 46.59 -0.34 4.30
N ALA A 510 46.53 0.96 4.56
CA ALA A 510 47.69 1.77 4.91
C ALA A 510 48.08 1.62 6.39
N SER A 511 49.33 1.96 6.71
CA SER A 511 49.90 1.98 8.07
C SER A 511 49.09 2.82 9.08
N GLU A 512 48.39 3.86 8.62
CA GLU A 512 47.50 4.72 9.42
C GLU A 512 46.13 4.08 9.76
N GLY A 513 45.89 2.80 9.42
CA GLY A 513 44.59 2.13 9.62
C GLY A 513 43.48 2.60 8.66
N ARG A 514 43.82 3.43 7.68
CA ARG A 514 42.98 3.84 6.54
C ARG A 514 43.09 2.83 5.38
N PHE A 515 42.19 2.92 4.42
CA PHE A 515 42.30 2.24 3.12
C PHE A 515 42.78 3.20 2.02
N VAL A 516 43.52 2.65 1.06
CA VAL A 516 43.85 3.25 -0.23
C VAL A 516 43.10 2.47 -1.31
N VAL A 517 42.19 3.15 -2.00
CA VAL A 517 41.43 2.60 -3.13
C VAL A 517 42.14 3.01 -4.42
N ARG A 518 42.58 2.04 -5.23
CA ARG A 518 43.29 2.27 -6.50
C ARG A 518 42.34 2.15 -7.69
N THR A 519 42.50 3.02 -8.67
CA THR A 519 41.72 3.00 -9.91
C THR A 519 42.54 2.56 -11.11
N GLU A 520 41.86 2.04 -12.13
CA GLU A 520 42.35 1.97 -13.50
C GLU A 520 42.76 3.40 -13.94
N GLY A 521 43.86 3.53 -14.69
CA GLY A 521 44.50 4.83 -14.95
C GLY A 521 45.39 5.38 -13.82
N GLY A 522 45.50 4.69 -12.66
CA GLY A 522 46.49 5.00 -11.62
C GLY A 522 46.04 5.99 -10.54
N GLY A 523 44.77 6.39 -10.51
CA GLY A 523 44.20 7.23 -9.46
C GLY A 523 44.19 6.53 -8.09
N THR A 524 44.26 7.32 -7.01
CA THR A 524 44.24 6.81 -5.63
C THR A 524 43.38 7.67 -4.71
N HIS A 525 42.47 7.06 -3.95
CA HIS A 525 41.61 7.73 -2.97
C HIS A 525 41.82 7.12 -1.58
N LYS A 526 41.77 7.95 -0.51
CA LYS A 526 41.94 7.50 0.88
C LYS A 526 40.62 7.58 1.66
N ALA A 527 40.27 6.54 2.42
CA ALA A 527 39.10 6.54 3.31
C ALA A 527 39.30 5.73 4.60
N ARG A 528 38.46 5.96 5.62
CA ARG A 528 38.49 5.23 6.90
C ARG A 528 37.77 3.87 6.85
N ARG A 529 36.82 3.70 5.93
CA ARG A 529 36.14 2.44 5.55
C ARG A 529 35.99 2.35 4.04
N VAL A 530 35.75 1.15 3.54
CA VAL A 530 35.36 0.92 2.13
C VAL A 530 34.17 -0.03 2.09
N LEU A 531 33.20 0.26 1.22
CA LEU A 531 32.04 -0.59 0.95
C LEU A 531 32.08 -1.06 -0.50
N LEU A 532 32.19 -2.37 -0.71
CA LEU A 532 32.08 -3.00 -2.02
C LEU A 532 30.60 -3.30 -2.32
N ALA A 533 30.05 -2.59 -3.30
CA ALA A 533 28.65 -2.67 -3.75
C ALA A 533 28.55 -3.00 -5.25
N VAL A 534 29.58 -3.65 -5.82
CA VAL A 534 29.73 -3.94 -7.26
C VAL A 534 28.75 -4.99 -7.81
N GLY A 535 28.09 -5.77 -6.94
CA GLY A 535 27.15 -6.84 -7.31
C GLY A 535 27.83 -8.02 -8.03
N ARG A 536 27.03 -8.99 -8.51
CA ARG A 536 27.54 -10.21 -9.17
C ARG A 536 27.60 -10.15 -10.70
N ARG A 537 27.03 -9.12 -11.33
CA ARG A 537 27.04 -8.96 -12.81
C ARG A 537 28.47 -8.88 -13.38
N GLY A 538 29.41 -8.32 -12.62
CA GLY A 538 30.82 -8.24 -13.01
C GLY A 538 31.09 -7.30 -14.21
N THR A 539 32.33 -7.32 -14.71
CA THR A 539 32.71 -6.58 -15.93
C THR A 539 32.35 -7.42 -17.16
N PRO A 540 31.57 -6.90 -18.14
CA PRO A 540 31.31 -7.62 -19.39
C PRO A 540 32.60 -8.05 -20.09
N ARG A 541 32.63 -9.25 -20.68
CA ARG A 541 33.77 -9.64 -21.53
C ARG A 541 33.70 -8.86 -22.84
N THR A 542 34.79 -8.17 -23.16
CA THR A 542 35.02 -7.58 -24.47
C THR A 542 35.35 -8.67 -25.51
N LEU A 543 35.25 -8.33 -26.80
CA LEU A 543 35.71 -9.22 -27.86
C LEU A 543 37.23 -9.17 -27.95
N SER A 544 37.88 -10.32 -28.11
CA SER A 544 39.32 -10.43 -28.43
C SER A 544 39.58 -10.35 -29.94
N ALA A 545 38.77 -9.53 -30.64
CA ALA A 545 38.81 -9.36 -32.08
C ALA A 545 39.42 -7.99 -32.40
N GLU A 546 40.06 -7.87 -33.56
CA GLU A 546 40.44 -6.55 -34.11
C GLU A 546 39.17 -5.76 -34.42
N ILE A 547 38.96 -4.62 -33.77
CA ILE A 547 37.87 -3.69 -34.10
C ILE A 547 38.53 -2.47 -34.75
N SER A 548 38.16 -2.15 -35.98
CA SER A 548 38.60 -0.90 -36.61
C SER A 548 37.90 0.30 -35.95
N GLU A 549 38.59 1.42 -35.80
CA GLU A 549 38.08 2.67 -35.23
C GLU A 549 36.70 3.06 -35.80
N ALA A 550 36.56 3.01 -37.13
CA ALA A 550 35.31 3.30 -37.86
C ALA A 550 34.14 2.32 -37.58
N ALA A 551 34.37 1.23 -36.84
CA ALA A 551 33.37 0.23 -36.47
C ALA A 551 33.10 0.16 -34.95
N GLU A 552 33.87 0.83 -34.10
CA GLU A 552 33.68 0.78 -32.63
C GLU A 552 32.26 1.16 -32.21
N SER A 553 31.68 2.18 -32.85
CA SER A 553 30.31 2.65 -32.60
C SER A 553 29.21 1.67 -33.00
N THR A 554 29.54 0.57 -33.67
CA THR A 554 28.61 -0.51 -34.06
C THR A 554 28.69 -1.74 -33.16
N VAL A 555 29.61 -1.76 -32.18
CA VAL A 555 29.83 -2.91 -31.27
C VAL A 555 29.22 -2.65 -29.90
N PHE A 556 28.24 -3.46 -29.51
CA PHE A 556 27.46 -3.31 -28.28
C PHE A 556 27.60 -4.51 -27.35
N TYR A 557 27.84 -4.27 -26.06
CA TYR A 557 27.92 -5.32 -25.02
C TYR A 557 26.61 -5.50 -24.22
N SER A 558 25.50 -4.94 -24.72
CA SER A 558 24.14 -5.12 -24.19
C SER A 558 23.08 -4.65 -25.20
N LEU A 559 21.95 -5.36 -25.32
CA LEU A 559 20.80 -4.91 -26.11
C LEU A 559 19.84 -4.07 -25.25
N ALA A 560 19.79 -2.75 -25.49
CA ALA A 560 18.92 -1.83 -24.75
C ALA A 560 17.48 -1.73 -25.31
N ASP A 561 17.33 -1.67 -26.63
CA ASP A 561 16.03 -1.69 -27.34
C ASP A 561 16.23 -2.33 -28.72
N ALA A 562 15.50 -3.42 -29.01
CA ALA A 562 15.61 -4.11 -30.30
C ALA A 562 15.13 -3.25 -31.48
N ARG A 563 14.17 -2.35 -31.26
CA ARG A 563 13.57 -1.51 -32.32
C ARG A 563 14.58 -0.58 -32.99
N SER A 564 15.67 -0.24 -32.29
CA SER A 564 16.80 0.52 -32.82
C SER A 564 17.52 -0.15 -33.99
N PHE A 565 17.29 -1.46 -34.18
CA PHE A 565 17.92 -2.30 -35.20
C PHE A 565 16.91 -2.82 -36.25
N ALA A 566 15.70 -2.25 -36.33
CA ALA A 566 14.75 -2.58 -37.39
C ALA A 566 15.35 -2.28 -38.77
N GLY A 567 15.19 -3.20 -39.73
CA GLY A 567 15.77 -3.11 -41.07
C GLY A 567 17.28 -3.34 -41.18
N GLN A 568 18.00 -3.60 -40.09
CA GLN A 568 19.46 -3.82 -40.07
C GLN A 568 19.81 -5.31 -40.06
N HIS A 569 21.04 -5.64 -40.49
CA HIS A 569 21.64 -6.95 -40.25
C HIS A 569 22.48 -6.90 -38.96
N VAL A 570 22.10 -7.67 -37.94
CA VAL A 570 22.76 -7.71 -36.63
C VAL A 570 23.44 -9.05 -36.39
N LEU A 571 24.72 -9.01 -36.03
CA LEU A 571 25.48 -10.18 -35.57
C LEU A 571 25.44 -10.29 -34.05
N VAL A 572 24.75 -11.28 -33.51
CA VAL A 572 24.79 -11.60 -32.08
C VAL A 572 25.94 -12.56 -31.80
N VAL A 573 26.87 -12.19 -30.93
CA VAL A 573 28.02 -13.05 -30.57
C VAL A 573 27.76 -13.73 -29.24
N GLY A 574 27.56 -15.04 -29.27
CA GLY A 574 27.25 -15.87 -28.11
C GLY A 574 25.97 -16.69 -28.25
N LEU A 575 25.89 -17.80 -27.51
CA LEU A 575 24.72 -18.69 -27.43
C LEU A 575 24.39 -19.01 -25.95
N GLY A 576 24.56 -18.00 -25.09
CA GLY A 576 24.05 -18.00 -23.72
C GLY A 576 22.63 -17.42 -23.67
N ASP A 577 21.99 -17.49 -22.52
CA ASP A 577 20.57 -17.16 -22.39
C ASP A 577 20.23 -15.73 -22.83
N SER A 578 20.99 -14.73 -22.36
CA SER A 578 20.83 -13.33 -22.79
C SER A 578 21.09 -13.11 -24.29
N ALA A 579 21.96 -13.93 -24.90
CA ALA A 579 22.23 -13.86 -26.34
C ALA A 579 21.05 -14.43 -27.16
N MET A 580 20.43 -15.51 -26.67
CA MET A 580 19.21 -16.06 -27.26
C MET A 580 18.03 -15.09 -27.10
N GLU A 581 17.80 -14.54 -25.89
CA GLU A 581 16.76 -13.53 -25.65
C GLU A 581 16.95 -12.28 -26.53
N ALA A 582 18.20 -11.83 -26.73
CA ALA A 582 18.50 -10.74 -27.66
C ALA A 582 18.23 -11.11 -29.12
N ALA A 583 18.69 -12.28 -29.59
CA ALA A 583 18.49 -12.73 -30.97
C ALA A 583 17.00 -12.91 -31.30
N ILE A 584 16.19 -13.45 -30.38
CA ILE A 584 14.73 -13.54 -30.49
C ILE A 584 14.11 -12.15 -30.60
N ALA A 585 14.49 -11.21 -29.71
CA ALA A 585 13.94 -9.86 -29.70
C ALA A 585 14.31 -9.06 -30.98
N LEU A 586 15.50 -9.27 -31.54
CA LEU A 586 15.95 -8.70 -32.81
C LEU A 586 15.23 -9.33 -34.00
N ALA A 587 15.12 -10.66 -34.05
CA ALA A 587 14.44 -11.38 -35.13
C ALA A 587 12.94 -11.08 -35.21
N ALA A 588 12.33 -10.60 -34.10
CA ALA A 588 10.96 -10.11 -34.06
C ALA A 588 10.78 -8.71 -34.68
N GLN A 589 11.84 -7.96 -34.99
CA GLN A 589 11.72 -6.62 -35.55
C GLN A 589 11.41 -6.65 -37.06
N PRO A 590 10.71 -5.62 -37.60
CA PRO A 590 10.47 -5.49 -39.03
C PRO A 590 11.77 -5.46 -39.83
N SER A 591 11.85 -6.29 -40.87
CA SER A 591 12.95 -6.37 -41.84
C SER A 591 14.38 -6.59 -41.28
N ALA A 592 14.53 -6.87 -39.98
CA ALA A 592 15.83 -7.15 -39.38
C ALA A 592 16.34 -8.54 -39.79
N ARG A 593 17.63 -8.63 -40.11
CA ARG A 593 18.36 -9.89 -40.30
C ARG A 593 19.21 -10.17 -39.06
N VAL A 594 19.21 -11.41 -38.59
CA VAL A 594 19.97 -11.80 -37.39
C VAL A 594 20.85 -12.99 -37.70
N THR A 595 22.15 -12.85 -37.52
CA THR A 595 23.10 -13.97 -37.50
C THR A 595 23.59 -14.15 -36.06
N ILE A 596 23.62 -15.38 -35.56
CA ILE A 596 24.28 -15.74 -34.29
C ILE A 596 25.63 -16.39 -34.62
N ALA A 597 26.72 -15.84 -34.11
CA ALA A 597 28.04 -16.50 -34.13
C ALA A 597 28.38 -17.05 -32.75
N TYR A 598 28.77 -18.32 -32.67
CA TYR A 598 29.13 -18.96 -31.41
C TYR A 598 30.29 -19.95 -31.56
N ARG A 599 31.33 -19.78 -30.73
CA ARG A 599 32.57 -20.58 -30.72
C ARG A 599 32.42 -22.07 -30.35
N GLY A 600 31.20 -22.52 -30.07
CA GLY A 600 30.93 -23.90 -29.66
C GLY A 600 29.99 -24.61 -30.62
N SER A 601 30.11 -25.93 -30.65
CA SER A 601 29.37 -26.85 -31.52
C SER A 601 27.87 -27.02 -31.20
N GLY A 602 27.21 -26.04 -30.59
CA GLY A 602 25.77 -26.07 -30.28
C GLY A 602 25.36 -25.61 -28.88
N PHE A 603 24.07 -25.74 -28.58
CA PHE A 603 23.43 -25.29 -27.34
C PHE A 603 23.91 -26.11 -26.12
N ARG A 604 24.84 -25.55 -25.34
CA ARG A 604 25.37 -26.17 -24.10
C ARG A 604 24.72 -25.67 -22.80
N ARG A 605 23.95 -24.57 -22.84
CA ARG A 605 23.33 -23.91 -21.67
C ARG A 605 22.25 -22.92 -22.11
N GLY A 606 21.42 -22.49 -21.15
CA GLY A 606 20.32 -21.52 -21.35
C GLY A 606 18.95 -22.16 -21.20
N LYS A 607 17.89 -21.34 -21.11
CA LYS A 607 16.53 -21.84 -20.82
C LYS A 607 16.00 -22.70 -21.97
N ALA A 608 15.33 -23.81 -21.66
CA ALA A 608 14.74 -24.71 -22.65
C ALA A 608 13.81 -23.97 -23.64
N LYS A 609 12.97 -23.06 -23.11
CA LYS A 609 12.15 -22.10 -23.88
C LYS A 609 12.97 -21.32 -24.93
N ASN A 610 14.07 -20.71 -24.50
CA ASN A 610 14.88 -19.83 -25.35
C ASN A 610 15.65 -20.64 -26.40
N ILE A 611 16.10 -21.86 -26.06
CA ILE A 611 16.69 -22.82 -27.01
C ILE A 611 15.68 -23.25 -28.07
N ALA A 612 14.45 -23.59 -27.67
CA ALA A 612 13.39 -24.01 -28.58
C ALA A 612 12.98 -22.89 -29.55
N GLU A 613 12.80 -21.67 -29.05
CA GLU A 613 12.41 -20.52 -29.88
C GLU A 613 13.53 -20.10 -30.85
N VAL A 614 14.81 -20.14 -30.45
CA VAL A 614 15.92 -19.91 -31.39
C VAL A 614 15.97 -21.00 -32.48
N ARG A 615 15.75 -22.28 -32.16
CA ARG A 615 15.67 -23.35 -33.17
C ARG A 615 14.54 -23.10 -34.16
N ARG A 616 13.33 -22.80 -33.66
CA ARG A 616 12.15 -22.48 -34.48
C ARG A 616 12.39 -21.28 -35.40
N LEU A 617 13.12 -20.26 -34.93
CA LEU A 617 13.50 -19.08 -35.74
C LEU A 617 14.62 -19.37 -36.75
N VAL A 618 15.50 -20.32 -36.48
CA VAL A 618 16.50 -20.83 -37.45
C VAL A 618 15.82 -21.65 -38.54
N GLU A 619 14.93 -22.57 -38.17
CA GLU A 619 14.10 -23.37 -39.09
C GLU A 619 13.22 -22.48 -39.99
N ALA A 620 12.71 -21.38 -39.44
CA ALA A 620 11.95 -20.37 -40.19
C ALA A 620 12.82 -19.37 -40.99
N GLY A 621 14.13 -19.53 -41.05
CA GLY A 621 15.06 -18.65 -41.78
C GLY A 621 15.14 -17.21 -41.25
N ARG A 622 14.66 -16.95 -40.01
CA ARG A 622 14.67 -15.63 -39.35
C ARG A 622 15.93 -15.37 -38.56
N ILE A 623 16.65 -16.43 -38.17
CA ILE A 623 17.97 -16.38 -37.55
C ILE A 623 18.90 -17.30 -38.35
N GLU A 624 20.07 -16.81 -38.74
CA GLU A 624 21.17 -17.68 -39.15
C GLU A 624 21.97 -18.09 -37.89
N LEU A 625 22.38 -19.36 -37.79
CA LEU A 625 23.18 -19.86 -36.67
C LEU A 625 24.52 -20.44 -37.16
N VAL A 626 25.61 -19.73 -36.86
CA VAL A 626 26.99 -20.11 -37.21
C VAL A 626 27.69 -20.65 -35.96
N LEU A 627 27.80 -21.98 -35.89
CA LEU A 627 28.45 -22.71 -34.79
C LEU A 627 29.95 -22.90 -35.05
N ASP A 628 30.68 -23.24 -33.98
CA ASP A 628 32.15 -23.37 -33.98
C ASP A 628 32.88 -22.17 -34.61
N ALA A 629 32.32 -20.95 -34.38
CA ALA A 629 32.74 -19.71 -35.00
C ALA A 629 33.30 -18.68 -33.99
N GLU A 630 34.48 -18.13 -34.26
CA GLU A 630 35.12 -17.07 -33.48
C GLU A 630 35.21 -15.77 -34.28
N VAL A 631 34.77 -14.65 -33.72
CA VAL A 631 34.98 -13.34 -34.34
C VAL A 631 36.47 -13.01 -34.32
N ARG A 632 37.02 -12.67 -35.49
CA ARG A 632 38.44 -12.32 -35.71
C ARG A 632 38.63 -10.82 -35.87
N ARG A 633 37.81 -10.19 -36.70
CA ARG A 633 37.93 -8.79 -37.09
C ARG A 633 36.55 -8.18 -37.38
N ILE A 634 36.36 -6.91 -37.01
CA ILE A 634 35.14 -6.12 -37.22
C ILE A 634 35.51 -4.83 -37.95
N GLU A 635 34.89 -4.64 -39.10
CA GLU A 635 35.03 -3.49 -40.01
C GLU A 635 33.63 -2.90 -40.29
N PRO A 636 33.53 -1.69 -40.85
CA PRO A 636 32.23 -1.08 -41.14
C PRO A 636 31.35 -1.99 -42.02
N ARG A 637 30.21 -2.40 -41.47
CA ARG A 637 29.24 -3.33 -42.06
C ARG A 637 29.75 -4.76 -42.30
N ARG A 638 30.92 -5.16 -41.80
CA ARG A 638 31.58 -6.43 -42.15
C ARG A 638 32.29 -7.09 -40.96
N VAL A 639 32.08 -8.40 -40.79
CA VAL A 639 32.71 -9.19 -39.72
C VAL A 639 33.37 -10.45 -40.28
N SER A 640 34.63 -10.67 -39.93
CA SER A 640 35.37 -11.90 -40.22
C SER A 640 35.21 -12.90 -39.07
N LEU A 641 34.74 -14.11 -39.39
CA LEU A 641 34.58 -15.24 -38.47
C LEU A 641 35.55 -16.36 -38.85
N ARG A 642 36.37 -16.83 -37.91
CA ARG A 642 37.10 -18.10 -38.09
C ARG A 642 36.17 -19.26 -37.74
N THR A 643 35.96 -20.20 -38.65
CA THR A 643 35.14 -21.40 -38.44
C THR A 643 35.95 -22.68 -38.70
N LYS A 644 35.44 -23.84 -38.27
CA LYS A 644 36.07 -25.15 -38.60
C LYS A 644 36.17 -25.43 -40.10
N SER A 645 35.27 -24.87 -40.91
CA SER A 645 35.27 -25.00 -42.37
C SER A 645 36.05 -23.89 -43.09
N GLY A 646 36.89 -23.14 -42.36
CA GLY A 646 37.66 -22.01 -42.88
C GLY A 646 37.15 -20.66 -42.39
N ASP A 647 37.79 -19.58 -42.84
CA ASP A 647 37.36 -18.22 -42.53
C ASP A 647 36.15 -17.83 -43.38
N ARG A 648 35.15 -17.23 -42.72
CA ARG A 648 33.88 -16.79 -43.32
C ARG A 648 33.68 -15.31 -43.04
N THR A 649 33.25 -14.56 -44.05
CA THR A 649 32.76 -13.19 -43.87
C THR A 649 31.23 -13.18 -43.69
N VAL A 650 30.74 -12.32 -42.81
CA VAL A 650 29.32 -12.00 -42.61
C VAL A 650 29.17 -10.49 -42.64
N ASP A 651 28.29 -9.96 -43.48
CA ASP A 651 27.96 -8.53 -43.43
C ASP A 651 27.01 -8.28 -42.24
N ALA A 652 27.27 -7.22 -41.46
CA ALA A 652 26.50 -6.86 -40.27
C ALA A 652 26.65 -5.38 -39.94
N ASP A 653 25.53 -4.66 -39.89
CA ASP A 653 25.45 -3.23 -39.55
C ASP A 653 25.74 -2.96 -38.06
N ALA A 654 25.52 -3.96 -37.20
CA ALA A 654 25.80 -3.91 -35.77
C ALA A 654 26.23 -5.28 -35.24
N VAL A 655 27.09 -5.28 -34.21
CA VAL A 655 27.56 -6.48 -33.52
C VAL A 655 27.15 -6.41 -32.04
N ILE A 656 26.43 -7.40 -31.55
CA ILE A 656 25.92 -7.45 -30.16
C ILE A 656 26.57 -8.62 -29.43
N ALA A 657 27.63 -8.31 -28.67
CA ALA A 657 28.48 -9.28 -28.00
C ALA A 657 27.96 -9.62 -26.59
N LEU A 658 27.34 -10.81 -26.47
CA LEU A 658 26.69 -11.30 -25.25
C LEU A 658 27.38 -12.58 -24.74
N ILE A 659 28.71 -12.50 -24.70
CA ILE A 659 29.65 -13.56 -24.25
C ILE A 659 29.81 -13.65 -22.71
N GLY A 660 28.89 -13.03 -21.97
CA GLY A 660 28.87 -13.01 -20.50
C GLY A 660 29.90 -12.05 -19.89
N ALA A 661 30.12 -12.18 -18.58
CA ALA A 661 30.96 -11.28 -17.79
C ALA A 661 32.02 -12.03 -16.95
N ILE A 662 33.03 -11.29 -16.51
CA ILE A 662 34.03 -11.70 -15.53
C ILE A 662 33.46 -11.36 -14.14
N PRO A 663 33.21 -12.34 -13.24
CA PRO A 663 32.79 -12.09 -11.87
C PRO A 663 33.78 -11.19 -11.12
N PRO A 664 33.38 -10.50 -10.03
CA PRO A 664 34.24 -9.55 -9.32
C PRO A 664 35.35 -10.22 -8.46
N TRP A 665 35.56 -11.54 -8.55
CA TRP A 665 36.47 -12.27 -7.66
C TRP A 665 37.92 -11.76 -7.73
N ASP A 666 38.45 -11.50 -8.92
CA ASP A 666 39.76 -10.87 -9.12
C ASP A 666 39.94 -9.56 -8.32
N LEU A 667 38.86 -8.80 -8.13
CA LEU A 667 38.85 -7.57 -7.31
C LEU A 667 38.69 -7.90 -5.82
N LEU A 668 37.82 -8.84 -5.45
CA LEU A 668 37.62 -9.26 -4.06
C LEU A 668 38.91 -9.81 -3.44
N GLU A 669 39.62 -10.67 -4.19
CA GLU A 669 40.90 -11.25 -3.80
C GLU A 669 41.99 -10.17 -3.67
N ARG A 670 42.03 -9.19 -4.60
CA ARG A 670 42.90 -7.99 -4.50
C ARG A 670 42.54 -7.03 -3.37
N CYS A 671 41.33 -7.13 -2.81
CA CYS A 671 40.92 -6.43 -1.59
C CYS A 671 41.21 -7.23 -0.31
N GLY A 672 41.77 -8.46 -0.43
CA GLY A 672 42.06 -9.36 0.70
C GLY A 672 40.91 -10.28 1.11
N VAL A 673 39.81 -10.35 0.35
CA VAL A 673 38.65 -11.19 0.67
C VAL A 673 38.82 -12.58 0.07
N SER A 674 38.69 -13.62 0.90
CA SER A 674 38.91 -15.00 0.50
C SER A 674 37.73 -15.60 -0.26
N ARG A 675 38.06 -16.39 -1.28
CA ARG A 675 37.16 -17.34 -1.95
C ARG A 675 37.24 -18.70 -1.24
N ARG A 676 36.22 -19.55 -1.40
CA ARG A 676 36.25 -20.97 -1.04
C ARG A 676 36.38 -21.83 -2.29
#